data_AF-A0A3S5ALS1-F1
#
_entry.id   AF-A0A3S5ALS1-F1
#
_cell.length_a   1.000
_cell.length_b   1.000
_cell.length_c   1.000
_cell.angle_alpha   90.00
_cell.angle_beta   90.00
_cell.angle_gamma   90.00
#
_symmetry.space_group_name_H-M   'P 1'
#
loop_
_entity.id
_entity.type
_entity.pdbx_description
1 polymer ?
#
loop_
_entity_poly.entity_id
_entity_poly.type
_entity_poly.pdbx_seq_one_letter_code
_entity_poly.pdbx_strand_id
1 'polypeptide(L)'
;MRANIIKTNFTAGEISPRLMGRVDISRYANGATRIENGMCVVQGGVIRCPGLRFSAAAKYGDRLARLIPYVFNRSQAYMLELGDGYMRFYQNGAQLVNADGTPYEVASPYTADMLRSVKYVQGADTMFLVHPAVKPHRLQRRGQLDWVLEPCPFIVEPFDEIRPTPEKWCEPSVKEFVGSEITLTLSDAEPPKDSEEKPPFTGEGWVAEDVGSYVRINSGLVLINSVTDAQTAVGVIRTDLSATQPASPGAWTREDTVWTDELGYPGAVTLYQQRLVLAGSTRYPQTIWFSETGIYLSFELGTDDDDAISFTLSSDQLNPIVHLAQMNTLIALTYGGEFTITAGNDSAITPTNISVKNPSPYGCNDIRPVRVGTEIMFVQRASRKLYAVAYDPDSFVSYSANDMTVLAEHITAGGVVDMAYQQQPDAFIWMVRSDGVMATMAIDRDQEVIAWSRQITDGAFESVAAIPSESDDVVYTLVRREVNGQTVRYVEVFDRRLQTHAATTGENSAGAETWQGLGHLEGKTVDVVADGSVMPPQVVTGGEVTIARPAKAIEVGLHYETTIETLTPELSTTEGTTQNARKRQSEVTLRFLETTGAELNGQVIAFRNMGGNLLDKPAPLFTGDMRIGQLGWSRDKDTLVIQQRQPLPFHLLAIISTFSSNGG
;
A
#
# COMPACT_ATOMS: atom_id res chain seq x y z
N MET A 1 6.89 20.41 -46.15
CA MET A 1 6.28 21.27 -45.12
C MET A 1 7.27 21.49 -43.98
N ARG A 2 7.36 22.71 -43.43
CA ARG A 2 8.10 23.03 -42.20
C ARG A 2 7.11 23.60 -41.18
N ALA A 3 7.11 23.05 -39.97
CA ALA A 3 6.24 23.46 -38.88
C ALA A 3 7.03 23.53 -37.57
N ASN A 4 6.71 24.49 -36.71
CA ASN A 4 7.22 24.52 -35.36
C ASN A 4 6.20 23.85 -34.44
N ILE A 5 6.62 22.80 -33.75
CA ILE A 5 5.81 22.05 -32.81
C ILE A 5 6.32 22.28 -31.40
N ILE A 6 5.41 22.32 -30.44
CA ILE A 6 5.75 22.42 -29.03
C ILE A 6 5.04 21.31 -28.26
N LYS A 7 5.82 20.56 -27.48
CA LYS A 7 5.34 19.67 -26.44
C LYS A 7 5.46 20.41 -25.12
N THR A 8 4.32 20.83 -24.60
CA THR A 8 4.24 21.68 -23.41
C THR A 8 4.21 20.90 -22.11
N ASN A 9 3.95 19.58 -22.16
CA ASN A 9 3.84 18.74 -20.98
C ASN A 9 4.01 17.24 -21.29
N PHE A 10 4.09 16.46 -20.21
CA PHE A 10 4.17 15.00 -20.16
C PHE A 10 3.03 14.39 -19.31
N THR A 11 1.86 15.04 -19.22
CA THR A 11 0.77 14.63 -18.31
C THR A 11 0.08 13.31 -18.68
N ALA A 12 0.38 12.74 -19.85
CA ALA A 12 -0.03 11.39 -20.23
C ALA A 12 1.02 10.32 -19.90
N GLY A 13 2.21 10.71 -19.47
CA GLY A 13 3.32 9.81 -19.12
C GLY A 13 3.76 8.88 -20.26
N GLU A 14 4.26 7.70 -19.89
CA GLU A 14 4.56 6.61 -20.83
C GLU A 14 3.28 6.02 -21.44
N ILE A 15 3.25 5.94 -22.78
CA ILE A 15 2.13 5.37 -23.54
C ILE A 15 2.46 3.98 -24.05
N SER A 16 1.50 3.07 -23.98
CA SER A 16 1.61 1.69 -24.44
C SER A 16 2.07 1.61 -25.90
N PRO A 17 3.00 0.69 -26.23
CA PRO A 17 3.33 0.36 -27.61
C PRO A 17 2.12 0.01 -28.49
N ARG A 18 1.04 -0.51 -27.88
CA ARG A 18 -0.23 -0.83 -28.58
C ARG A 18 -0.99 0.41 -29.06
N LEU A 19 -0.68 1.59 -28.53
CA LEU A 19 -1.30 2.87 -28.88
C LEU A 19 -0.43 3.70 -29.83
N MET A 20 0.71 3.18 -30.29
CA MET A 20 1.62 3.92 -31.18
C MET A 20 0.96 4.37 -32.51
N GLY A 21 -0.08 3.68 -32.97
CA GLY A 21 -0.86 4.08 -34.15
C GLY A 21 -2.01 5.05 -33.86
N ARG A 22 -2.37 5.25 -32.59
CA ARG A 22 -3.50 6.09 -32.14
C ARG A 22 -3.08 7.55 -31.99
N VAL A 23 -2.56 8.12 -33.06
CA VAL A 23 -2.17 9.54 -33.14
C VAL A 23 -3.35 10.51 -33.04
N ASP A 24 -4.58 9.99 -33.13
CA ASP A 24 -5.85 10.72 -33.04
C ASP A 24 -6.23 11.10 -31.60
N ILE A 25 -5.69 10.40 -30.58
CA ILE A 25 -6.02 10.70 -29.19
C ILE A 25 -5.22 11.90 -28.71
N SER A 26 -5.87 12.85 -28.02
CA SER A 26 -5.23 14.05 -27.47
C SER A 26 -4.03 13.72 -26.57
N ARG A 27 -4.12 12.61 -25.83
CA ARG A 27 -3.06 12.14 -24.94
C ARG A 27 -1.78 11.72 -25.67
N TYR A 28 -1.82 11.35 -26.95
CA TYR A 28 -0.61 10.99 -27.72
C TYR A 28 0.38 12.16 -27.78
N ALA A 29 -0.08 13.37 -28.04
CA ALA A 29 0.77 14.56 -28.09
C ALA A 29 1.45 14.85 -26.73
N ASN A 30 0.77 14.51 -25.64
CA ASN A 30 1.21 14.72 -24.27
C ASN A 30 1.97 13.52 -23.68
N GLY A 31 2.11 12.41 -24.40
CA GLY A 31 2.82 11.21 -23.94
C GLY A 31 4.30 11.16 -24.30
N ALA A 32 4.94 10.08 -23.84
CA ALA A 32 6.29 9.67 -24.18
C ALA A 32 6.31 8.16 -24.47
N THR A 33 7.31 7.72 -25.23
CA THR A 33 7.56 6.28 -25.45
C THR A 33 8.14 5.64 -24.19
N ARG A 34 8.97 6.39 -23.44
CA ARG A 34 9.69 5.91 -22.26
C ARG A 34 10.06 7.06 -21.33
N ILE A 35 9.91 6.87 -20.01
CA ILE A 35 10.29 7.79 -18.93
C ILE A 35 10.86 6.95 -17.78
N GLU A 36 12.17 6.70 -17.82
CA GLU A 36 12.91 5.91 -16.82
C GLU A 36 13.65 6.83 -15.86
N ASN A 37 13.55 6.57 -14.55
CA ASN A 37 14.10 7.38 -13.46
C ASN A 37 13.75 8.88 -13.55
N GLY A 38 12.59 9.16 -14.14
CA GLY A 38 11.99 10.48 -14.24
C GLY A 38 10.57 10.42 -13.70
N MET A 39 10.07 11.54 -13.21
CA MET A 39 8.72 11.66 -12.65
C MET A 39 8.03 12.84 -13.30
N CYS A 40 6.87 12.58 -13.91
CA CYS A 40 6.01 13.64 -14.42
C CYS A 40 5.37 14.38 -13.24
N VAL A 41 5.46 15.70 -13.20
CA VAL A 41 4.76 16.51 -12.19
C VAL A 41 3.42 17.01 -12.74
N VAL A 42 2.48 17.37 -11.86
CA VAL A 42 1.12 17.79 -12.24
C VAL A 42 1.13 19.03 -13.15
N GLN A 43 2.12 19.91 -12.97
CA GLN A 43 2.31 21.10 -13.81
C GLN A 43 2.77 20.76 -15.24
N GLY A 44 3.15 19.50 -15.50
CA GLY A 44 3.42 18.96 -16.82
C GLY A 44 4.89 18.67 -17.14
N GLY A 45 5.83 19.18 -16.37
CA GLY A 45 7.27 18.90 -16.53
C GLY A 45 7.64 17.47 -16.14
N VAL A 46 8.89 17.09 -16.42
CA VAL A 46 9.51 15.86 -15.90
C VAL A 46 10.72 16.22 -15.07
N ILE A 47 10.70 15.83 -13.80
CA ILE A 47 11.84 15.92 -12.89
C ILE A 47 12.61 14.61 -12.87
N ARG A 48 13.90 14.66 -12.54
CA ARG A 48 14.64 13.45 -12.15
C ARG A 48 14.01 12.85 -10.90
N CYS A 49 13.89 11.52 -10.86
CA CYS A 49 13.44 10.83 -9.65
C CYS A 49 14.39 11.18 -8.50
N PRO A 50 13.88 11.53 -7.31
CA PRO A 50 14.72 11.80 -6.14
C PRO A 50 15.69 10.67 -5.86
N GLY A 51 16.87 10.99 -5.34
CA GLY A 51 17.82 10.00 -4.86
C GLY A 51 17.26 9.21 -3.67
N LEU A 52 17.87 8.04 -3.40
CA LEU A 52 17.51 7.20 -2.27
C LEU A 52 18.59 7.33 -1.22
N ARG A 53 18.26 7.88 -0.05
CA ARG A 53 19.16 7.94 1.09
C ARG A 53 19.16 6.61 1.82
N PHE A 54 20.33 6.06 2.10
CA PHE A 54 20.46 4.88 2.96
C PHE A 54 20.03 5.22 4.40
N SER A 55 19.13 4.43 4.98
CA SER A 55 18.71 4.57 6.39
C SER A 55 19.37 3.52 7.26
N ALA A 56 19.11 2.24 7.00
CA ALA A 56 19.76 1.12 7.67
C ALA A 56 19.62 -0.17 6.85
N ALA A 57 20.41 -1.19 7.18
CA ALA A 57 20.16 -2.54 6.72
C ALA A 57 19.00 -3.18 7.50
N ALA A 58 18.13 -3.89 6.79
CA ALA A 58 17.16 -4.78 7.40
C ALA A 58 17.88 -5.87 8.21
N LYS A 59 17.22 -6.46 9.21
CA LYS A 59 17.84 -7.46 10.09
C LYS A 59 18.42 -8.65 9.31
N TYR A 60 17.64 -9.18 8.38
CA TYR A 60 17.99 -10.33 7.57
C TYR A 60 18.10 -9.90 6.10
N GLY A 61 19.29 -10.05 5.53
CA GLY A 61 19.53 -9.77 4.11
C GLY A 61 18.94 -10.83 3.19
N ASP A 62 18.78 -12.07 3.68
CA ASP A 62 18.36 -13.26 2.95
C ASP A 62 16.84 -13.54 3.01
N ARG A 63 16.11 -12.90 3.93
CA ARG A 63 14.66 -13.09 4.13
C ARG A 63 13.87 -11.84 3.74
N LEU A 64 12.61 -12.03 3.35
CA LEU A 64 11.72 -10.91 3.04
C LEU A 64 11.44 -10.07 4.31
N ALA A 65 11.25 -8.78 4.09
CA ALA A 65 10.67 -7.85 5.06
C ALA A 65 9.62 -6.98 4.34
N ARG A 66 8.77 -6.30 5.10
CA ARG A 66 7.74 -5.40 4.59
C ARG A 66 7.70 -4.12 5.41
N LEU A 67 7.48 -2.99 4.74
CA LEU A 67 7.29 -1.70 5.38
C LEU A 67 5.81 -1.46 5.70
N ILE A 68 5.52 -1.04 6.93
CA ILE A 68 4.17 -0.69 7.40
C ILE A 68 4.21 0.72 8.01
N PRO A 69 3.41 1.68 7.53
CA PRO A 69 3.33 3.01 8.13
C PRO A 69 2.54 2.97 9.43
N TYR A 70 3.01 3.72 10.43
CA TYR A 70 2.30 3.97 11.69
C TYR A 70 2.25 5.49 11.93
N VAL A 71 1.06 6.09 11.94
CA VAL A 71 0.91 7.54 11.97
C VAL A 71 0.06 7.96 13.16
N PHE A 72 0.69 8.35 14.27
CA PHE A 72 -0.05 8.92 15.41
C PHE A 72 -0.45 10.38 15.10
N ASN A 73 0.50 11.17 14.62
CA ASN A 73 0.30 12.52 14.11
C ASN A 73 1.48 12.89 13.18
N ARG A 74 1.54 14.14 12.70
CA ARG A 74 2.59 14.61 11.75
C ARG A 74 4.02 14.62 12.33
N SER A 75 4.18 14.77 13.64
CA SER A 75 5.51 14.76 14.29
C SER A 75 5.89 13.37 14.83
N GLN A 76 4.91 12.51 15.05
CA GLN A 76 5.06 11.15 15.57
C GLN A 76 4.51 10.15 14.54
N ALA A 77 5.19 10.10 13.40
CA ALA A 77 4.98 9.08 12.37
C ALA A 77 6.21 8.17 12.28
N TYR A 78 5.98 6.87 12.23
CA TYR A 78 7.00 5.84 12.24
C TYR A 78 6.83 4.94 11.03
N MET A 79 7.95 4.50 10.46
CA MET A 79 7.96 3.40 9.51
C MET A 79 8.36 2.13 10.24
N LEU A 80 7.55 1.08 10.10
CA LEU A 80 7.79 -0.22 10.72
C LEU A 80 8.37 -1.17 9.68
N GLU A 81 9.52 -1.77 9.97
CA GLU A 81 10.05 -2.92 9.24
C GLU A 81 9.52 -4.18 9.90
N LEU A 82 8.50 -4.79 9.31
CA LEU A 82 7.98 -6.09 9.72
C LEU A 82 8.78 -7.18 8.99
N GLY A 83 9.51 -8.01 9.74
CA GLY A 83 10.31 -9.10 9.21
C GLY A 83 10.01 -10.43 9.89
N ASP A 84 10.81 -11.45 9.58
CA ASP A 84 10.63 -12.81 10.07
C ASP A 84 10.83 -12.93 11.59
N GLY A 85 9.72 -12.91 12.34
CA GLY A 85 9.71 -12.99 13.80
C GLY A 85 10.05 -11.69 14.53
N TYR A 86 10.16 -10.55 13.84
CA TYR A 86 10.49 -9.27 14.47
C TYR A 86 9.81 -8.05 13.83
N MET A 87 9.84 -6.93 14.54
CA MET A 87 9.49 -5.61 14.03
C MET A 87 10.50 -4.56 14.50
N ARG A 88 11.00 -3.73 13.58
CA ARG A 88 11.91 -2.59 13.85
C ARG A 88 11.27 -1.28 13.45
N PHE A 89 11.75 -0.19 14.04
CA PHE A 89 11.10 1.11 13.97
C PHE A 89 12.04 2.17 13.39
N TYR A 90 11.50 3.03 12.55
CA TYR A 90 12.21 4.13 11.92
C TYR A 90 11.42 5.41 12.10
N GLN A 91 12.11 6.52 12.33
CA GLN A 91 11.52 7.85 12.40
C GLN A 91 12.51 8.87 11.84
N ASN A 92 12.00 9.91 11.18
CA ASN A 92 12.82 10.98 10.59
C ASN A 92 13.93 10.44 9.67
N GLY A 93 13.65 9.31 9.02
CA GLY A 93 14.55 8.69 8.05
C GLY A 93 15.74 7.94 8.65
N ALA A 94 15.72 7.65 9.96
CA ALA A 94 16.73 6.87 10.68
C ALA A 94 16.08 5.73 11.49
N GLN A 95 16.82 4.64 11.69
CA GLN A 95 16.40 3.53 12.55
C GLN A 95 16.47 3.96 14.03
N LEU A 96 15.45 3.58 14.80
CA LEU A 96 15.46 3.77 16.24
C LEU A 96 16.43 2.78 16.89
N VAL A 97 17.22 3.27 17.85
CA VAL A 97 18.23 2.48 18.57
C VAL A 97 18.06 2.62 20.07
N ASN A 98 18.44 1.56 20.79
CA ASN A 98 18.57 1.54 22.24
C ASN A 98 19.74 2.43 22.70
N ALA A 99 19.85 2.64 24.02
CA ALA A 99 20.93 3.44 24.60
C ALA A 99 22.33 2.88 24.34
N ASP A 100 22.45 1.58 24.03
CA ASP A 100 23.71 0.90 23.66
C ASP A 100 24.01 0.94 22.15
N GLY A 101 23.16 1.61 21.35
CA GLY A 101 23.30 1.73 19.90
C GLY A 101 22.77 0.53 19.12
N THR A 102 22.20 -0.49 19.77
CA THR A 102 21.56 -1.61 19.07
C THR A 102 20.19 -1.21 18.49
N PRO A 103 19.76 -1.74 17.33
CA PRO A 103 18.44 -1.46 16.79
C PRO A 103 17.32 -1.83 17.77
N TYR A 104 16.38 -0.91 17.99
CA TYR A 104 15.20 -1.18 18.80
C TYR A 104 14.25 -2.12 18.05
N GLU A 105 13.86 -3.20 18.72
CA GLU A 105 13.15 -4.31 18.11
C GLU A 105 12.13 -4.91 19.08
N VAL A 106 10.97 -5.31 18.55
CA VAL A 106 9.98 -6.13 19.27
C VAL A 106 9.79 -7.45 18.55
N ALA A 107 9.49 -8.51 19.31
CA ALA A 107 9.16 -9.81 18.75
C ALA A 107 7.83 -9.75 17.99
N SER A 108 7.72 -10.52 16.91
CA SER A 108 6.52 -10.60 16.07
C SER A 108 6.15 -12.08 15.83
N PRO A 109 4.86 -12.43 15.79
CA PRO A 109 4.42 -13.80 15.49
C PRO A 109 4.47 -14.14 14.00
N TYR A 110 4.71 -13.15 13.12
CA TYR A 110 4.61 -13.31 11.68
C TYR A 110 5.93 -13.82 11.07
N THR A 111 5.83 -14.86 10.25
CA THR A 111 6.96 -15.41 9.49
C THR A 111 7.18 -14.64 8.18
N ALA A 112 8.35 -14.84 7.55
CA ALA A 112 8.69 -14.24 6.25
C ALA A 112 7.61 -14.44 5.16
N ASP A 113 6.96 -15.61 5.13
CA ASP A 113 5.95 -15.95 4.12
C ASP A 113 4.61 -15.25 4.37
N MET A 114 4.34 -14.83 5.61
CA MET A 114 3.09 -14.15 6.00
C MET A 114 3.11 -12.64 5.75
N LEU A 115 4.28 -12.02 5.61
CA LEU A 115 4.42 -10.56 5.71
C LEU A 115 3.58 -9.79 4.68
N ARG A 116 3.44 -10.31 3.46
CA ARG A 116 2.65 -9.69 2.39
C ARG A 116 1.14 -9.77 2.64
N SER A 117 0.68 -10.83 3.30
CA SER A 117 -0.74 -11.06 3.58
C SER A 117 -1.21 -10.39 4.87
N VAL A 118 -0.31 -10.01 5.80
CA VAL A 118 -0.69 -9.25 7.01
C VAL A 118 -1.46 -7.99 6.64
N LYS A 119 -2.68 -7.84 7.15
CA LYS A 119 -3.48 -6.61 7.04
C LYS A 119 -3.47 -5.88 8.36
N TYR A 120 -3.71 -4.57 8.30
CA TYR A 120 -3.67 -3.74 9.49
C TYR A 120 -4.63 -2.54 9.40
N VAL A 121 -5.06 -2.06 10.54
CA VAL A 121 -5.71 -0.75 10.68
C VAL A 121 -5.21 -0.10 11.95
N GLN A 122 -5.10 1.22 11.94
CA GLN A 122 -4.63 1.98 13.09
C GLN A 122 -5.66 3.06 13.46
N GLY A 123 -5.88 3.22 14.76
CA GLY A 123 -6.57 4.34 15.36
C GLY A 123 -5.79 4.83 16.58
N ALA A 124 -5.43 6.12 16.60
CA ALA A 124 -4.64 6.73 17.66
C ALA A 124 -3.36 5.91 17.99
N ASP A 125 -3.14 5.55 19.25
CA ASP A 125 -1.96 4.79 19.70
C ASP A 125 -2.09 3.26 19.55
N THR A 126 -3.09 2.78 18.82
CA THR A 126 -3.35 1.33 18.65
C THR A 126 -3.48 0.95 17.18
N MET A 127 -2.72 -0.06 16.77
CA MET A 127 -2.84 -0.73 15.49
C MET A 127 -3.27 -2.18 15.69
N PHE A 128 -4.27 -2.62 14.93
CA PHE A 128 -4.68 -4.02 14.84
C PHE A 128 -4.04 -4.65 13.62
N LEU A 129 -3.44 -5.82 13.77
CA LEU A 129 -2.84 -6.61 12.71
C LEU A 129 -3.54 -7.98 12.63
N VAL A 130 -3.87 -8.41 11.42
CA VAL A 130 -4.63 -9.63 11.17
C VAL A 130 -4.01 -10.45 10.05
N HIS A 131 -4.07 -11.77 10.19
CA HIS A 131 -3.62 -12.75 9.22
C HIS A 131 -4.42 -14.06 9.41
N PRO A 132 -4.82 -14.78 8.36
CA PRO A 132 -5.70 -15.95 8.52
C PRO A 132 -5.16 -17.08 9.42
N ALA A 133 -3.83 -17.19 9.54
CA ALA A 133 -3.16 -18.21 10.35
C ALA A 133 -2.65 -17.71 11.72
N VAL A 134 -2.90 -16.46 12.10
CA VAL A 134 -2.41 -15.90 13.36
C VAL A 134 -3.54 -15.14 14.05
N LYS A 135 -3.78 -15.42 15.33
CA LYS A 135 -4.77 -14.69 16.14
C LYS A 135 -4.58 -13.18 15.97
N PRO A 136 -5.64 -12.35 15.86
CA PRO A 136 -5.48 -10.91 15.73
C PRO A 136 -4.55 -10.35 16.81
N HIS A 137 -3.61 -9.50 16.42
CA HIS A 137 -2.66 -8.85 17.32
C HIS A 137 -2.91 -7.36 17.38
N ARG A 138 -2.58 -6.78 18.53
CA ARG A 138 -2.63 -5.35 18.79
C ARG A 138 -1.21 -4.83 19.05
N LEU A 139 -0.76 -3.89 18.22
CA LEU A 139 0.44 -3.09 18.44
C LEU A 139 0.04 -1.78 19.13
N GLN A 140 0.63 -1.50 20.29
CA GLN A 140 0.41 -0.27 21.03
C GLN A 140 1.70 0.55 21.14
N ARG A 141 1.60 1.86 20.87
CA ARG A 141 2.68 2.80 21.11
C ARG A 141 2.54 3.43 22.50
N ARG A 142 3.46 3.12 23.42
CA ARG A 142 3.50 3.71 24.77
C ARG A 142 4.57 4.79 24.92
N GLY A 143 5.63 4.71 24.11
CA GLY A 143 6.73 5.67 24.08
C GLY A 143 7.50 5.63 22.76
N GLN A 144 8.67 6.27 22.74
CA GLN A 144 9.58 6.24 21.58
C GLN A 144 10.20 4.85 21.37
N LEU A 145 10.63 4.23 22.47
CA LEU A 145 11.24 2.91 22.55
C LEU A 145 10.42 1.98 23.48
N ASP A 146 9.11 2.21 23.55
CA ASP A 146 8.17 1.39 24.33
C ASP A 146 6.95 1.08 23.47
N TRP A 147 7.01 -0.09 22.84
CA TRP A 147 6.01 -0.64 21.93
C TRP A 147 5.66 -2.05 22.39
N VAL A 148 4.38 -2.36 22.38
CA VAL A 148 3.88 -3.68 22.82
C VAL A 148 3.04 -4.28 21.70
N LEU A 149 3.50 -5.42 21.18
CA LEU A 149 2.76 -6.27 20.24
C LEU A 149 2.31 -7.52 20.98
N GLU A 150 1.00 -7.71 21.10
CA GLU A 150 0.40 -8.82 21.83
C GLU A 150 -0.89 -9.30 21.15
N PRO A 151 -1.37 -10.53 21.38
CA PRO A 151 -2.69 -10.95 20.95
C PRO A 151 -3.77 -9.98 21.44
N CYS A 152 -4.76 -9.68 20.60
CA CYS A 152 -5.88 -8.84 20.98
C CYS A 152 -6.61 -9.43 22.19
N PRO A 153 -6.79 -8.68 23.29
CA PRO A 153 -7.52 -9.15 24.45
C PRO A 153 -9.03 -8.98 24.24
N PHE A 154 -9.61 -9.80 23.35
CA PHE A 154 -11.05 -9.77 23.08
C PHE A 154 -11.84 -10.05 24.35
N ILE A 155 -12.87 -9.24 24.58
CA ILE A 155 -13.87 -9.43 25.64
C ILE A 155 -14.83 -10.53 25.21
N VAL A 156 -15.30 -10.46 23.97
CA VAL A 156 -16.12 -11.47 23.30
C VAL A 156 -15.58 -11.63 21.89
N GLU A 157 -15.20 -12.85 21.53
CA GLU A 157 -14.88 -13.23 20.15
C GLU A 157 -16.17 -13.56 19.40
N PRO A 158 -16.23 -13.39 18.07
CA PRO A 158 -17.41 -13.80 17.32
C PRO A 158 -17.67 -15.30 17.46
N PHE A 159 -18.95 -15.65 17.54
CA PHE A 159 -19.41 -17.01 17.73
C PHE A 159 -20.54 -17.36 16.75
N ASP A 160 -20.69 -18.66 16.46
CA ASP A 160 -21.71 -19.21 15.58
C ASP A 160 -21.98 -20.68 15.94
N GLU A 161 -23.05 -21.28 15.43
CA GLU A 161 -23.38 -22.70 15.62
C GLU A 161 -22.46 -23.59 14.77
N ILE A 162 -21.22 -23.80 15.23
CA ILE A 162 -20.20 -24.57 14.49
C ILE A 162 -20.26 -26.07 14.75
N ARG A 163 -20.70 -26.47 15.95
CA ARG A 163 -20.89 -27.86 16.38
C ARG A 163 -22.38 -28.11 16.58
N PRO A 164 -22.92 -29.29 16.24
CA PRO A 164 -24.34 -29.57 16.38
C PRO A 164 -24.85 -29.33 17.79
N THR A 165 -25.90 -28.53 17.93
CA THR A 165 -26.61 -28.36 19.21
C THR A 165 -27.21 -29.71 19.64
N PRO A 166 -27.10 -30.11 20.92
CA PRO A 166 -27.76 -31.32 21.41
C PRO A 166 -29.26 -31.33 21.11
N GLU A 167 -29.74 -32.40 20.48
CA GLU A 167 -31.17 -32.63 20.17
C GLU A 167 -31.95 -33.02 21.44
N LYS A 168 -31.96 -32.12 22.42
CA LYS A 168 -32.53 -32.28 23.76
C LYS A 168 -33.39 -31.08 24.13
N TRP A 169 -34.31 -31.29 25.06
CA TRP A 169 -34.97 -30.18 25.74
C TRP A 169 -33.97 -29.51 26.66
N CYS A 170 -33.90 -28.18 26.63
CA CYS A 170 -33.01 -27.39 27.48
C CYS A 170 -33.84 -26.48 28.38
N GLU A 171 -33.70 -26.62 29.69
CA GLU A 171 -34.44 -25.85 30.68
C GLU A 171 -33.51 -24.91 31.48
N PRO A 172 -33.74 -23.58 31.42
CA PRO A 172 -33.06 -22.62 32.28
C PRO A 172 -33.63 -22.61 33.70
N SER A 173 -32.77 -22.66 34.72
CA SER A 173 -33.19 -22.71 36.12
C SER A 173 -33.81 -21.42 36.64
N VAL A 174 -33.39 -20.27 36.12
CA VAL A 174 -33.80 -18.94 36.59
C VAL A 174 -33.89 -17.94 35.44
N LYS A 175 -34.71 -16.90 35.64
CA LYS A 175 -34.73 -15.69 34.79
C LYS A 175 -34.32 -14.53 35.69
N GLU A 176 -33.04 -14.21 35.66
CA GLU A 176 -32.43 -13.12 36.42
C GLU A 176 -31.71 -12.15 35.46
N PHE A 177 -31.15 -11.08 36.00
CA PHE A 177 -30.45 -10.05 35.23
C PHE A 177 -29.08 -10.52 34.73
N VAL A 178 -28.58 -9.87 33.65
CA VAL A 178 -27.20 -10.00 33.16
C VAL A 178 -26.17 -10.05 34.29
N GLY A 179 -25.26 -11.02 34.22
CA GLY A 179 -24.24 -11.31 35.21
C GLY A 179 -24.64 -12.33 36.28
N SER A 180 -25.92 -12.71 36.36
CA SER A 180 -26.40 -13.74 37.29
C SER A 180 -26.03 -15.15 36.81
N GLU A 181 -25.76 -16.05 37.76
CA GLU A 181 -25.53 -17.47 37.48
C GLU A 181 -26.84 -18.18 37.14
N ILE A 182 -26.80 -19.08 36.15
CA ILE A 182 -27.93 -19.87 35.68
C ILE A 182 -27.48 -21.30 35.40
N THR A 183 -28.34 -22.27 35.69
CA THR A 183 -28.14 -23.67 35.35
C THR A 183 -29.00 -24.05 34.15
N LEU A 184 -28.41 -24.70 33.15
CA LEU A 184 -29.09 -25.26 31.99
C LEU A 184 -29.13 -26.79 32.12
N THR A 185 -30.33 -27.35 32.13
CA THR A 185 -30.54 -28.80 32.30
C THR A 185 -31.13 -29.42 31.04
N LEU A 186 -30.48 -30.47 30.54
CA LEU A 186 -30.94 -31.23 29.38
C LEU A 186 -31.88 -32.38 29.78
N SER A 187 -32.78 -32.75 28.88
CA SER A 187 -33.69 -33.90 29.08
C SER A 187 -34.19 -34.49 27.76
N ASP A 188 -34.56 -35.77 27.77
CA ASP A 188 -35.02 -36.49 26.57
C ASP A 188 -36.47 -36.19 26.18
N ALA A 189 -37.26 -35.65 27.10
CA ALA A 189 -38.67 -35.30 26.92
C ALA A 189 -38.96 -33.95 27.57
N GLU A 190 -40.10 -33.34 27.24
CA GLU A 190 -40.52 -32.07 27.82
C GLU A 190 -40.60 -32.17 29.36
N PRO A 191 -39.85 -31.34 30.10
CA PRO A 191 -39.97 -31.27 31.55
C PRO A 191 -41.39 -30.89 31.97
N PRO A 192 -42.01 -31.59 32.93
CA PRO A 192 -43.32 -31.21 33.43
C PRO A 192 -43.26 -29.82 34.05
N LYS A 193 -44.24 -28.98 33.69
CA LYS A 193 -44.35 -27.63 34.24
C LYS A 193 -44.41 -27.68 35.78
N ASP A 194 -43.59 -26.85 36.43
CA ASP A 194 -43.54 -26.69 37.88
C ASP A 194 -43.15 -27.98 38.67
N SER A 195 -42.38 -28.90 38.07
CA SER A 195 -41.88 -30.13 38.71
C SER A 195 -40.36 -30.10 38.95
N GLU A 196 -39.92 -30.51 40.13
CA GLU A 196 -38.51 -30.77 40.44
C GLU A 196 -37.99 -32.07 39.79
N GLU A 197 -38.89 -33.00 39.46
CA GLU A 197 -38.53 -34.26 38.80
C GLU A 197 -38.25 -34.01 37.32
N LYS A 198 -36.96 -34.10 36.93
CA LYS A 198 -36.52 -33.98 35.54
C LYS A 198 -36.75 -35.30 34.79
N PRO A 199 -37.22 -35.25 33.53
CA PRO A 199 -37.31 -36.44 32.69
C PRO A 199 -35.95 -37.14 32.57
N PRO A 200 -35.92 -38.44 32.25
CA PRO A 200 -34.67 -39.15 32.02
C PRO A 200 -33.82 -38.46 30.95
N PHE A 201 -32.51 -38.52 31.13
CA PHE A 201 -31.51 -38.05 30.18
C PHE A 201 -30.63 -39.22 29.76
N THR A 202 -30.54 -39.45 28.45
CA THR A 202 -29.72 -40.51 27.87
C THR A 202 -28.96 -40.01 26.65
N GLY A 203 -27.79 -40.59 26.39
CA GLY A 203 -26.98 -40.25 25.22
C GLY A 203 -26.07 -39.05 25.45
N GLU A 204 -25.78 -38.30 24.38
CA GLU A 204 -24.86 -37.15 24.38
C GLU A 204 -25.58 -35.86 24.82
N GLY A 205 -24.86 -35.02 25.54
CA GLY A 205 -25.31 -33.70 26.00
C GLY A 205 -24.11 -32.78 26.15
N TRP A 206 -23.99 -32.12 27.30
CA TRP A 206 -22.86 -31.23 27.54
C TRP A 206 -21.52 -31.98 27.63
N VAL A 207 -20.48 -31.38 27.09
CA VAL A 207 -19.10 -31.88 27.14
C VAL A 207 -18.16 -30.81 27.69
N ALA A 208 -16.96 -31.19 28.14
CA ALA A 208 -16.01 -30.24 28.72
C ALA A 208 -15.62 -29.11 27.74
N GLU A 209 -15.65 -29.40 26.45
CA GLU A 209 -15.40 -28.47 25.35
C GLU A 209 -16.50 -27.39 25.21
N ASP A 210 -17.67 -27.55 25.85
CA ASP A 210 -18.74 -26.55 25.83
C ASP A 210 -18.50 -25.39 26.82
N VAL A 211 -17.45 -25.47 27.64
CA VAL A 211 -17.04 -24.34 28.50
C VAL A 211 -16.51 -23.21 27.62
N GLY A 212 -17.11 -22.03 27.73
CA GLY A 212 -16.86 -20.88 26.87
C GLY A 212 -17.80 -20.76 25.68
N SER A 213 -18.67 -21.75 25.44
CA SER A 213 -19.76 -21.65 24.45
C SER A 213 -20.86 -20.72 24.94
N TYR A 214 -21.57 -20.14 23.98
CA TYR A 214 -22.77 -19.34 24.19
C TYR A 214 -24.02 -20.19 23.92
N VAL A 215 -25.06 -20.02 24.71
CA VAL A 215 -26.35 -20.67 24.52
C VAL A 215 -27.42 -19.62 24.32
N ARG A 216 -28.02 -19.62 23.13
CA ARG A 216 -29.16 -18.75 22.80
C ARG A 216 -30.45 -19.50 23.12
N ILE A 217 -31.22 -18.99 24.07
CA ILE A 217 -32.44 -19.63 24.56
C ILE A 217 -33.42 -18.59 25.08
N ASN A 218 -34.70 -18.71 24.73
CA ASN A 218 -35.77 -17.82 25.20
C ASN A 218 -35.45 -16.32 25.01
N SER A 219 -34.90 -15.92 23.86
CA SER A 219 -34.43 -14.55 23.56
C SER A 219 -33.23 -14.06 24.41
N GLY A 220 -32.74 -14.85 25.36
CA GLY A 220 -31.55 -14.56 26.12
C GLY A 220 -30.31 -15.25 25.56
N LEU A 221 -29.17 -14.93 26.17
CA LEU A 221 -27.85 -15.47 25.84
C LEU A 221 -27.15 -15.85 27.14
N VAL A 222 -26.58 -17.05 27.21
CA VAL A 222 -25.89 -17.57 28.40
C VAL A 222 -24.48 -18.01 28.01
N LEU A 223 -23.45 -17.53 28.71
CA LEU A 223 -22.08 -18.01 28.55
C LEU A 223 -21.83 -19.18 29.51
N ILE A 224 -21.43 -20.34 29.01
CA ILE A 224 -21.15 -21.52 29.83
C ILE A 224 -19.81 -21.35 30.58
N ASN A 225 -19.87 -21.38 31.91
CA ASN A 225 -18.70 -21.26 32.78
C ASN A 225 -18.15 -22.62 33.21
N SER A 226 -19.03 -23.62 33.35
CA SER A 226 -18.65 -24.98 33.73
C SER A 226 -19.69 -26.00 33.27
N VAL A 227 -19.24 -27.22 33.03
CA VAL A 227 -20.11 -28.37 32.78
C VAL A 227 -19.96 -29.33 33.95
N THR A 228 -21.07 -29.60 34.64
CA THR A 228 -21.09 -30.48 35.81
C THR A 228 -21.09 -31.93 35.36
N ASP A 229 -21.93 -32.24 34.37
CA ASP A 229 -22.06 -33.54 33.72
C ASP A 229 -22.77 -33.36 32.36
N ALA A 230 -23.02 -34.46 31.65
CA ALA A 230 -23.64 -34.42 30.34
C ALA A 230 -25.08 -33.85 30.36
N GLN A 231 -25.75 -33.83 31.51
CA GLN A 231 -27.10 -33.30 31.66
C GLN A 231 -27.10 -31.83 32.09
N THR A 232 -26.10 -31.37 32.85
CA THR A 232 -26.13 -30.08 33.52
C THR A 232 -24.90 -29.21 33.23
N ALA A 233 -25.15 -27.99 32.75
CA ALA A 233 -24.14 -26.94 32.61
C ALA A 233 -24.53 -25.69 33.42
N VAL A 234 -23.53 -24.97 33.91
CA VAL A 234 -23.68 -23.72 34.67
C VAL A 234 -23.04 -22.60 33.89
N GLY A 235 -23.77 -21.49 33.73
CA GLY A 235 -23.34 -20.34 32.98
C GLY A 235 -23.71 -19.01 33.63
N VAL A 236 -23.36 -17.93 32.95
CA VAL A 236 -23.71 -16.55 33.32
C VAL A 236 -24.62 -15.96 32.24
N ILE A 237 -25.69 -15.29 32.67
CA ILE A 237 -26.59 -14.58 31.76
C ILE A 237 -25.84 -13.39 31.14
N ARG A 238 -25.82 -13.33 29.81
CA ARG A 238 -25.25 -12.24 28.99
C ARG A 238 -26.34 -11.33 28.43
N THR A 239 -27.48 -11.92 28.06
CA THR A 239 -28.71 -11.22 27.67
C THR A 239 -29.88 -11.81 28.43
N ASP A 240 -30.71 -10.96 29.02
CA ASP A 240 -31.84 -11.37 29.85
C ASP A 240 -32.77 -12.36 29.11
N LEU A 241 -33.09 -13.48 29.76
CA LEU A 241 -34.03 -14.46 29.20
C LEU A 241 -35.46 -13.91 29.29
N SER A 242 -36.28 -14.16 28.28
CA SER A 242 -37.70 -13.82 28.34
C SER A 242 -38.50 -14.76 29.25
N ALA A 243 -38.06 -16.02 29.43
CA ALA A 243 -38.71 -17.05 30.25
C ALA A 243 -37.74 -18.15 30.69
N THR A 244 -38.14 -18.95 31.70
CA THR A 244 -37.48 -20.21 32.12
C THR A 244 -38.15 -21.46 31.53
N GLN A 245 -39.08 -21.29 30.58
CA GLN A 245 -39.75 -22.42 29.94
C GLN A 245 -38.72 -23.32 29.24
N PRO A 246 -38.81 -24.66 29.37
CA PRO A 246 -38.02 -25.58 28.58
C PRO A 246 -38.12 -25.30 27.08
N ALA A 247 -36.99 -25.10 26.43
CA ALA A 247 -36.91 -24.98 24.98
C ALA A 247 -36.85 -26.37 24.36
N SER A 248 -37.69 -26.64 23.37
CA SER A 248 -37.68 -27.88 22.61
C SER A 248 -36.39 -28.02 21.79
N PRO A 249 -36.01 -29.23 21.35
CA PRO A 249 -34.97 -29.41 20.34
C PRO A 249 -35.21 -28.49 19.14
N GLY A 250 -34.16 -27.80 18.69
CA GLY A 250 -34.22 -26.79 17.62
C GLY A 250 -34.77 -25.40 18.01
N ALA A 251 -35.21 -25.19 19.26
CA ALA A 251 -35.64 -23.88 19.77
C ALA A 251 -34.56 -23.15 20.60
N TRP A 252 -33.38 -23.74 20.71
CA TRP A 252 -32.19 -23.17 21.33
C TRP A 252 -30.95 -23.61 20.53
N THR A 253 -29.87 -22.84 20.62
CA THR A 253 -28.61 -23.13 19.93
C THR A 253 -27.44 -23.06 20.90
N ARG A 254 -26.42 -23.90 20.70
CA ARG A 254 -25.10 -23.76 21.29
C ARG A 254 -24.13 -23.22 20.23
N GLU A 255 -23.56 -22.06 20.50
CA GLU A 255 -22.69 -21.31 19.60
C GLU A 255 -21.28 -21.25 20.19
N ASP A 256 -20.24 -21.54 19.38
CA ASP A 256 -18.84 -21.49 19.82
C ASP A 256 -18.09 -20.40 19.05
N THR A 257 -16.91 -20.00 19.56
CA THR A 257 -16.04 -19.05 18.85
C THR A 257 -15.67 -19.56 17.45
N VAL A 258 -15.80 -18.68 16.45
CA VAL A 258 -15.42 -18.98 15.06
C VAL A 258 -13.95 -18.68 14.78
N TRP A 259 -13.21 -18.19 15.78
CA TRP A 259 -11.79 -17.84 15.67
C TRP A 259 -10.92 -18.79 16.50
N THR A 260 -10.44 -19.83 15.82
CA THR A 260 -9.55 -20.84 16.40
C THR A 260 -8.41 -21.14 15.43
N ASP A 261 -7.36 -21.82 15.90
CA ASP A 261 -6.27 -22.28 15.04
C ASP A 261 -6.77 -23.23 13.92
N GLU A 262 -7.89 -23.93 14.13
CA GLU A 262 -8.50 -24.83 13.14
C GLU A 262 -9.38 -24.09 12.12
N LEU A 263 -10.19 -23.13 12.59
CA LEU A 263 -11.13 -22.38 11.73
C LEU A 263 -10.47 -21.19 11.03
N GLY A 264 -9.31 -20.76 11.53
CA GLY A 264 -8.58 -19.60 11.08
C GLY A 264 -9.11 -18.29 11.65
N TYR A 265 -8.34 -17.24 11.42
CA TYR A 265 -8.57 -15.89 11.93
C TYR A 265 -8.93 -14.92 10.78
N PRO A 266 -9.42 -13.71 11.07
CA PRO A 266 -9.74 -12.73 10.03
C PRO A 266 -8.55 -12.39 9.13
N GLY A 267 -8.82 -12.25 7.83
CA GLY A 267 -7.85 -11.83 6.83
C GLY A 267 -7.94 -10.34 6.46
N ALA A 268 -9.02 -9.66 6.81
CA ALA A 268 -9.24 -8.24 6.51
C ALA A 268 -9.70 -7.45 7.75
N VAL A 269 -9.32 -6.17 7.82
CA VAL A 269 -9.63 -5.31 8.97
C VAL A 269 -9.78 -3.84 8.55
N THR A 270 -10.73 -3.13 9.17
CA THR A 270 -10.84 -1.66 9.13
C THR A 270 -11.51 -1.12 10.39
N LEU A 271 -11.49 0.21 10.57
CA LEU A 271 -12.30 0.92 11.55
C LEU A 271 -13.39 1.68 10.79
N TYR A 272 -14.64 1.55 11.21
CA TYR A 272 -15.78 2.21 10.58
C TYR A 272 -16.88 2.51 11.60
N GLN A 273 -17.42 3.73 11.60
CA GLN A 273 -18.50 4.17 12.51
C GLN A 273 -18.26 3.80 13.99
N GLN A 274 -17.05 4.05 14.51
CA GLN A 274 -16.64 3.68 15.87
C GLN A 274 -16.73 2.17 16.18
N ARG A 275 -16.58 1.31 15.17
CA ARG A 275 -16.51 -0.14 15.32
C ARG A 275 -15.22 -0.68 14.71
N LEU A 276 -14.68 -1.74 15.30
CA LEU A 276 -13.67 -2.57 14.65
C LEU A 276 -14.38 -3.56 13.74
N VAL A 277 -14.04 -3.54 12.46
CA VAL A 277 -14.65 -4.41 11.46
C VAL A 277 -13.61 -5.39 10.98
N LEU A 278 -13.90 -6.68 11.11
CA LEU A 278 -13.06 -7.80 10.74
C LEU A 278 -13.79 -8.67 9.73
N ALA A 279 -13.07 -9.27 8.79
CA ALA A 279 -13.70 -10.11 7.77
C ALA A 279 -12.78 -11.20 7.23
N GLY A 280 -13.41 -12.22 6.64
CA GLY A 280 -12.76 -13.20 5.77
C GLY A 280 -11.75 -14.09 6.48
N SER A 281 -12.21 -14.96 7.40
CA SER A 281 -11.36 -16.03 7.94
C SER A 281 -11.30 -17.24 7.01
N THR A 282 -10.40 -18.18 7.28
CA THR A 282 -10.17 -19.35 6.41
C THR A 282 -11.45 -20.19 6.20
N ARG A 283 -12.23 -20.43 7.26
CA ARG A 283 -13.50 -21.16 7.16
C ARG A 283 -14.72 -20.27 6.92
N TYR A 284 -14.60 -18.96 7.18
CA TYR A 284 -15.68 -17.98 6.99
C TYR A 284 -15.20 -16.84 6.06
N PRO A 285 -14.90 -17.16 4.78
CA PRO A 285 -14.23 -16.23 3.86
C PRO A 285 -15.10 -15.03 3.45
N GLN A 286 -16.43 -15.13 3.60
CA GLN A 286 -17.40 -14.10 3.19
C GLN A 286 -18.10 -13.43 4.38
N THR A 287 -17.72 -13.79 5.60
CA THR A 287 -18.34 -13.27 6.82
C THR A 287 -17.64 -11.99 7.26
N ILE A 288 -18.44 -11.04 7.73
CA ILE A 288 -18.01 -9.76 8.27
C ILE A 288 -18.54 -9.64 9.69
N TRP A 289 -17.67 -9.26 10.60
CA TRP A 289 -17.95 -9.02 12.01
C TRP A 289 -17.66 -7.57 12.35
N PHE A 290 -18.62 -6.87 12.93
CA PHE A 290 -18.42 -5.55 13.52
C PHE A 290 -18.47 -5.71 15.03
N SER A 291 -17.51 -5.10 15.73
CA SER A 291 -17.59 -4.97 17.18
C SER A 291 -18.77 -4.11 17.58
N GLU A 292 -19.15 -4.13 18.85
CA GLU A 292 -19.99 -3.11 19.48
C GLU A 292 -19.45 -1.69 19.21
N THR A 293 -20.36 -0.72 19.23
CA THR A 293 -20.02 0.70 19.01
C THR A 293 -19.18 1.21 20.18
N GLY A 294 -18.00 1.75 19.90
CA GLY A 294 -17.08 2.29 20.90
C GLY A 294 -16.26 1.23 21.66
N ILE A 295 -16.60 -0.05 21.54
CA ILE A 295 -15.95 -1.17 22.24
C ILE A 295 -15.35 -2.12 21.20
N TYR A 296 -14.16 -1.80 20.70
CA TYR A 296 -13.50 -2.52 19.60
C TYR A 296 -13.19 -4.00 19.85
N LEU A 297 -13.22 -4.45 21.11
CA LEU A 297 -12.82 -5.80 21.52
C LEU A 297 -14.01 -6.69 21.89
N SER A 298 -15.25 -6.24 21.72
CA SER A 298 -16.46 -7.02 22.01
C SER A 298 -17.28 -7.26 20.75
N PHE A 299 -17.55 -8.52 20.44
CA PHE A 299 -18.37 -8.98 19.32
C PHE A 299 -19.66 -9.67 19.80
N GLU A 300 -20.21 -9.22 20.94
CA GLU A 300 -21.46 -9.78 21.47
C GLU A 300 -22.66 -9.38 20.61
N LEU A 301 -23.29 -10.39 19.99
CA LEU A 301 -24.40 -10.18 19.07
C LEU A 301 -25.69 -9.84 19.83
N GLY A 302 -26.37 -8.81 19.37
CA GLY A 302 -27.69 -8.43 19.85
C GLY A 302 -28.51 -7.74 18.76
N THR A 303 -29.55 -7.02 19.17
CA THR A 303 -30.50 -6.36 18.26
C THR A 303 -30.54 -4.85 18.40
N ASP A 304 -29.90 -4.30 19.42
CA ASP A 304 -29.83 -2.87 19.67
C ASP A 304 -28.87 -2.20 18.67
N ASP A 305 -29.04 -0.90 18.47
CA ASP A 305 -28.34 -0.18 17.39
C ASP A 305 -26.81 -0.13 17.60
N ASP A 306 -26.35 -0.27 18.84
CA ASP A 306 -24.93 -0.28 19.24
C ASP A 306 -24.31 -1.68 19.40
N ASP A 307 -25.12 -2.75 19.37
CA ASP A 307 -24.68 -4.15 19.49
C ASP A 307 -23.80 -4.59 18.32
N ALA A 308 -22.99 -5.64 18.53
CA ALA A 308 -22.14 -6.21 17.48
C ALA A 308 -22.96 -6.78 16.31
N ILE A 309 -22.31 -6.86 15.14
CA ILE A 309 -22.95 -7.30 13.90
C ILE A 309 -22.17 -8.47 13.31
N SER A 310 -22.87 -9.52 12.86
CA SER A 310 -22.30 -10.60 12.06
C SER A 310 -23.22 -10.89 10.87
N PHE A 311 -22.67 -10.91 9.66
CA PHE A 311 -23.40 -11.35 8.47
C PHE A 311 -22.43 -11.87 7.40
N THR A 312 -22.96 -12.67 6.48
CA THR A 312 -22.20 -13.25 5.37
C THR A 312 -22.65 -12.65 4.04
N LEU A 313 -21.69 -12.27 3.19
CA LEU A 313 -21.98 -11.81 1.84
C LEU A 313 -22.50 -12.98 0.99
N SER A 314 -23.63 -12.79 0.32
CA SER A 314 -24.17 -13.76 -0.62
C SER A 314 -23.70 -13.46 -2.05
N SER A 315 -23.01 -14.40 -2.68
CA SER A 315 -22.64 -14.32 -4.10
C SER A 315 -22.59 -15.69 -4.77
N ASP A 316 -22.70 -15.73 -6.10
CA ASP A 316 -22.70 -16.95 -6.91
C ASP A 316 -21.40 -17.78 -6.82
N GLN A 317 -20.35 -17.19 -6.28
CA GLN A 317 -19.04 -17.80 -6.10
C GLN A 317 -18.53 -17.52 -4.68
N LEU A 318 -17.82 -18.49 -4.10
CA LEU A 318 -17.13 -18.34 -2.83
C LEU A 318 -15.84 -17.53 -3.03
N ASN A 319 -15.93 -16.21 -2.89
CA ASN A 319 -14.78 -15.32 -3.01
C ASN A 319 -14.45 -14.72 -1.64
N PRO A 320 -13.25 -14.97 -1.08
CA PRO A 320 -12.86 -14.41 0.20
C PRO A 320 -12.76 -12.89 0.14
N ILE A 321 -13.12 -12.25 1.25
CA ILE A 321 -12.92 -10.82 1.50
C ILE A 321 -11.44 -10.61 1.84
N VAL A 322 -10.77 -9.79 1.04
CA VAL A 322 -9.31 -9.56 1.14
C VAL A 322 -9.02 -8.19 1.77
N HIS A 323 -9.86 -7.20 1.50
CA HIS A 323 -9.75 -5.87 2.10
C HIS A 323 -11.11 -5.30 2.47
N LEU A 324 -11.12 -4.49 3.52
CA LEU A 324 -12.20 -3.60 3.87
C LEU A 324 -11.69 -2.16 3.69
N ALA A 325 -12.41 -1.36 2.93
CA ALA A 325 -12.05 0.02 2.64
C ALA A 325 -13.23 0.95 2.89
N GLN A 326 -12.95 2.22 3.16
CA GLN A 326 -13.95 3.21 3.53
C GLN A 326 -13.94 4.42 2.61
N MET A 327 -15.13 4.81 2.15
CA MET A 327 -15.44 6.08 1.48
C MET A 327 -16.57 6.78 2.26
N ASN A 328 -17.68 7.11 1.60
CA ASN A 328 -18.97 7.41 2.22
C ASN A 328 -19.66 6.15 2.76
N THR A 329 -19.37 4.98 2.17
CA THR A 329 -19.82 3.66 2.62
C THR A 329 -18.65 2.75 2.96
N LEU A 330 -18.93 1.64 3.63
CA LEU A 330 -17.98 0.54 3.76
C LEU A 330 -17.99 -0.29 2.48
N ILE A 331 -16.80 -0.58 1.95
CA ILE A 331 -16.61 -1.41 0.76
C ILE A 331 -15.80 -2.64 1.14
N ALA A 332 -16.36 -3.82 0.89
CA ALA A 332 -15.65 -5.09 0.97
C ALA A 332 -15.11 -5.46 -0.41
N LEU A 333 -13.79 -5.61 -0.51
CA LEU A 333 -13.11 -6.03 -1.73
C LEU A 333 -12.80 -7.53 -1.63
N THR A 334 -13.28 -8.30 -2.61
CA THR A 334 -13.06 -9.75 -2.70
C THR A 334 -12.22 -10.11 -3.94
N TYR A 335 -11.81 -11.37 -4.09
CA TYR A 335 -11.16 -11.82 -5.33
C TYR A 335 -12.07 -11.75 -6.57
N GLY A 336 -13.40 -11.77 -6.39
CA GLY A 336 -14.36 -11.86 -7.49
C GLY A 336 -15.14 -10.57 -7.79
N GLY A 337 -15.16 -9.61 -6.86
CA GLY A 337 -15.90 -8.36 -7.03
C GLY A 337 -15.87 -7.48 -5.78
N GLU A 338 -16.45 -6.31 -5.93
CA GLU A 338 -16.54 -5.28 -4.92
C GLU A 338 -17.97 -5.24 -4.35
N PHE A 339 -18.13 -5.12 -3.04
CA PHE A 339 -19.43 -5.06 -2.37
C PHE A 339 -19.52 -3.79 -1.52
N THR A 340 -20.60 -3.03 -1.67
CA THR A 340 -20.90 -1.89 -0.81
C THR A 340 -21.87 -2.31 0.30
N ILE A 341 -21.59 -1.84 1.51
CA ILE A 341 -22.34 -2.18 2.72
C ILE A 341 -22.90 -0.88 3.28
N THR A 342 -24.22 -0.75 3.17
CA THR A 342 -24.97 0.47 3.48
C THR A 342 -26.11 0.16 4.44
N ALA A 343 -26.71 1.20 5.03
CA ALA A 343 -28.04 1.14 5.62
C ALA A 343 -29.03 1.93 4.76
N GLY A 344 -30.33 1.72 4.97
CA GLY A 344 -31.36 2.53 4.33
C GLY A 344 -31.31 4.01 4.76
N ASN A 345 -31.72 4.93 3.88
CA ASN A 345 -31.89 6.37 4.17
C ASN A 345 -30.66 7.07 4.82
N ASP A 346 -29.44 6.76 4.38
CA ASP A 346 -28.19 7.34 4.91
C ASP A 346 -28.02 7.21 6.44
N SER A 347 -28.64 6.18 7.03
CA SER A 347 -28.55 5.89 8.46
C SER A 347 -27.24 5.19 8.83
N ALA A 348 -26.93 5.13 10.12
CA ALA A 348 -25.86 4.27 10.62
C ALA A 348 -26.19 2.79 10.38
N ILE A 349 -25.16 1.96 10.21
CA ILE A 349 -25.34 0.52 10.06
C ILE A 349 -25.61 -0.07 11.45
N THR A 350 -26.73 -0.76 11.58
CA THR A 350 -27.16 -1.46 12.81
C THR A 350 -27.44 -2.93 12.49
N PRO A 351 -27.53 -3.82 13.50
CA PRO A 351 -27.79 -5.25 13.26
C PRO A 351 -29.04 -5.53 12.41
N THR A 352 -30.02 -4.64 12.41
CA THR A 352 -31.34 -4.86 11.81
C THR A 352 -31.58 -4.15 10.47
N ASN A 353 -30.63 -3.36 9.97
CA ASN A 353 -30.86 -2.48 8.79
C ASN A 353 -29.83 -2.62 7.64
N ILE A 354 -29.06 -3.71 7.63
CA ILE A 354 -27.93 -3.93 6.71
C ILE A 354 -28.41 -4.16 5.27
N SER A 355 -27.82 -3.44 4.32
CA SER A 355 -28.02 -3.62 2.89
C SER A 355 -26.69 -3.77 2.15
N VAL A 356 -26.56 -4.87 1.42
CA VAL A 356 -25.37 -5.20 0.63
C VAL A 356 -25.69 -5.10 -0.86
N LYS A 357 -24.84 -4.41 -1.61
CA LYS A 357 -24.93 -4.32 -3.08
C LYS A 357 -23.59 -4.66 -3.73
N ASN A 358 -23.63 -5.17 -4.96
CA ASN A 358 -22.44 -5.47 -5.75
C ASN A 358 -22.36 -4.49 -6.94
N PRO A 359 -21.53 -3.43 -6.85
CA PRO A 359 -21.34 -2.49 -7.96
C PRO A 359 -20.54 -3.05 -9.15
N SER A 360 -19.58 -3.96 -8.94
CA SER A 360 -18.74 -4.46 -10.03
C SER A 360 -18.07 -5.83 -9.77
N PRO A 361 -17.73 -6.59 -10.83
CA PRO A 361 -17.17 -7.93 -10.72
C PRO A 361 -15.65 -8.01 -11.02
N TYR A 362 -14.87 -6.95 -10.74
CA TYR A 362 -13.46 -6.94 -11.14
C TYR A 362 -12.59 -7.81 -10.22
N GLY A 363 -12.77 -7.58 -8.91
CA GLY A 363 -12.04 -8.25 -7.85
C GLY A 363 -10.62 -7.71 -7.68
N CYS A 364 -10.10 -7.82 -6.47
CA CYS A 364 -8.79 -7.29 -6.07
C CYS A 364 -7.78 -8.42 -5.82
N ASN A 365 -6.51 -8.06 -5.64
CA ASN A 365 -5.48 -8.96 -5.09
C ASN A 365 -5.14 -8.56 -3.63
N ASP A 366 -4.10 -9.15 -3.06
CA ASP A 366 -3.70 -8.92 -1.66
C ASP A 366 -3.03 -7.56 -1.41
N ILE A 367 -2.80 -6.74 -2.42
CA ILE A 367 -2.14 -5.44 -2.27
C ILE A 367 -3.09 -4.47 -1.62
N ARG A 368 -2.62 -3.79 -0.56
CA ARG A 368 -3.45 -2.85 0.18
C ARG A 368 -3.95 -1.74 -0.76
N PRO A 369 -5.27 -1.49 -0.84
CA PRO A 369 -5.78 -0.37 -1.61
C PRO A 369 -5.36 0.95 -0.98
N VAL A 370 -5.17 1.97 -1.80
CA VAL A 370 -4.86 3.34 -1.36
C VAL A 370 -6.03 4.26 -1.67
N ARG A 371 -6.25 5.25 -0.80
CA ARG A 371 -7.28 6.27 -1.02
C ARG A 371 -6.62 7.51 -1.61
N VAL A 372 -7.16 7.99 -2.74
CA VAL A 372 -6.71 9.20 -3.42
C VAL A 372 -7.92 10.11 -3.61
N GLY A 373 -7.94 11.22 -2.87
CA GLY A 373 -9.11 12.10 -2.82
C GLY A 373 -10.37 11.36 -2.36
N THR A 374 -11.37 11.31 -3.24
CA THR A 374 -12.66 10.64 -3.02
C THR A 374 -12.69 9.20 -3.55
N GLU A 375 -11.58 8.66 -4.05
CA GLU A 375 -11.54 7.36 -4.73
C GLU A 375 -10.70 6.33 -3.98
N ILE A 376 -11.08 5.06 -4.09
CA ILE A 376 -10.27 3.93 -3.65
C ILE A 376 -9.60 3.32 -4.88
N MET A 377 -8.27 3.26 -4.85
CA MET A 377 -7.47 2.62 -5.87
C MET A 377 -6.99 1.26 -5.41
N PHE A 378 -7.26 0.22 -6.20
CA PHE A 378 -6.90 -1.16 -5.89
C PHE A 378 -6.38 -1.86 -7.15
N VAL A 379 -5.52 -2.85 -6.92
CA VAL A 379 -4.96 -3.66 -8.01
C VAL A 379 -5.86 -4.88 -8.23
N GLN A 380 -6.18 -5.16 -9.49
CA GLN A 380 -6.99 -6.30 -9.87
C GLN A 380 -6.31 -7.64 -9.49
N ARG A 381 -7.09 -8.71 -9.27
CA ARG A 381 -6.60 -10.09 -8.97
C ARG A 381 -5.38 -10.58 -9.77
N ALA A 382 -5.25 -10.20 -11.04
CA ALA A 382 -4.12 -10.61 -11.88
C ALA A 382 -2.84 -9.79 -11.65
N SER A 383 -2.86 -8.81 -10.75
CA SER A 383 -1.76 -7.89 -10.43
C SER A 383 -1.34 -6.97 -11.58
N ARG A 384 -2.20 -6.81 -12.61
CA ARG A 384 -1.87 -6.14 -13.88
C ARG A 384 -2.54 -4.79 -14.10
N LYS A 385 -3.66 -4.52 -13.43
CA LYS A 385 -4.47 -3.33 -13.67
C LYS A 385 -4.74 -2.63 -12.36
N LEU A 386 -4.65 -1.30 -12.38
CA LEU A 386 -5.06 -0.44 -11.28
C LEU A 386 -6.45 0.10 -11.59
N TYR A 387 -7.41 -0.24 -10.74
CA TYR A 387 -8.78 0.27 -10.80
C TYR A 387 -8.98 1.36 -9.75
N ALA A 388 -9.73 2.40 -10.11
CA ALA A 388 -10.19 3.43 -9.19
C ALA A 388 -11.72 3.33 -9.05
N VAL A 389 -12.19 2.95 -7.87
CA VAL A 389 -13.62 2.99 -7.50
C VAL A 389 -13.94 4.38 -6.97
N ALA A 390 -14.94 5.00 -7.58
CA ALA A 390 -15.45 6.31 -7.21
C ALA A 390 -16.96 6.22 -6.96
N TYR A 391 -17.44 7.06 -6.04
CA TYR A 391 -18.87 7.30 -5.87
C TYR A 391 -19.34 8.27 -6.95
N ASP A 392 -20.38 7.89 -7.69
CA ASP A 392 -21.00 8.69 -8.73
C ASP A 392 -22.49 8.85 -8.42
N PRO A 393 -22.93 10.02 -7.91
CA PRO A 393 -24.32 10.26 -7.55
C PRO A 393 -25.26 10.31 -8.76
N ASP A 394 -24.74 10.57 -9.96
CA ASP A 394 -25.53 10.72 -11.19
C ASP A 394 -25.70 9.38 -11.93
N SER A 395 -24.93 8.35 -11.55
CA SER A 395 -25.03 7.01 -12.10
C SER A 395 -26.14 6.19 -11.43
N PHE A 396 -26.86 5.39 -12.24
CA PHE A 396 -27.82 4.39 -11.75
C PHE A 396 -27.16 3.31 -10.86
N VAL A 397 -25.88 3.04 -11.09
CA VAL A 397 -25.04 2.21 -10.23
C VAL A 397 -24.11 3.18 -9.52
N SER A 398 -24.40 3.54 -8.27
CA SER A 398 -23.77 4.66 -7.55
C SER A 398 -22.25 4.55 -7.37
N TYR A 399 -21.62 3.47 -7.82
CA TYR A 399 -20.17 3.28 -7.83
C TYR A 399 -19.72 2.74 -9.20
N SER A 400 -18.65 3.32 -9.74
CA SER A 400 -18.00 2.87 -10.97
C SER A 400 -16.51 2.64 -10.73
N ALA A 401 -15.95 1.62 -11.39
CA ALA A 401 -14.51 1.31 -11.32
C ALA A 401 -13.84 1.57 -12.67
N ASN A 402 -12.92 2.54 -12.70
CA ASN A 402 -12.22 2.95 -13.92
C ASN A 402 -10.80 2.37 -13.98
N ASP A 403 -10.38 1.88 -15.15
CA ASP A 403 -9.03 1.33 -15.37
C ASP A 403 -8.01 2.46 -15.62
N MET A 404 -7.13 2.71 -14.65
CA MET A 404 -6.09 3.75 -14.71
C MET A 404 -4.87 3.33 -15.56
N THR A 405 -4.78 2.04 -15.91
CA THR A 405 -3.66 1.49 -16.69
C THR A 405 -3.96 1.40 -18.19
N VAL A 406 -5.15 1.82 -18.64
CA VAL A 406 -5.59 1.60 -20.03
C VAL A 406 -4.62 2.14 -21.09
N LEU A 407 -3.98 3.28 -20.83
CA LEU A 407 -3.01 3.89 -21.75
C LEU A 407 -1.58 3.39 -21.57
N ALA A 408 -1.31 2.67 -20.47
CA ALA A 408 0.03 2.33 -20.01
C ALA A 408 0.12 0.89 -19.48
N GLU A 409 -0.67 -0.05 -20.02
CA GLU A 409 -0.79 -1.43 -19.48
C GLU A 409 0.53 -2.20 -19.33
N HIS A 410 1.52 -1.83 -20.14
CA HIS A 410 2.87 -2.40 -20.12
C HIS A 410 3.69 -1.99 -18.88
N ILE A 411 3.36 -0.87 -18.23
CA ILE A 411 4.06 -0.35 -17.05
C ILE A 411 3.85 -1.27 -15.84
N THR A 412 2.70 -1.89 -15.74
CA THR A 412 2.36 -2.87 -14.70
C THR A 412 2.56 -4.31 -15.18
N ALA A 413 3.27 -4.53 -16.31
CA ALA A 413 3.39 -5.85 -16.93
C ALA A 413 4.03 -6.91 -16.03
N GLY A 414 5.02 -6.50 -15.23
CA GLY A 414 5.73 -7.34 -14.27
C GLY A 414 4.90 -7.76 -13.05
N GLY A 415 3.65 -7.33 -12.94
CA GLY A 415 2.78 -7.63 -11.80
C GLY A 415 3.13 -6.78 -10.58
N VAL A 416 2.19 -5.99 -10.09
CA VAL A 416 2.37 -5.19 -8.86
C VAL A 416 2.38 -6.12 -7.65
N VAL A 417 3.18 -5.80 -6.63
CA VAL A 417 3.29 -6.56 -5.36
C VAL A 417 3.12 -5.68 -4.11
N ASP A 418 3.33 -4.37 -4.21
CA ASP A 418 3.11 -3.41 -3.11
C ASP A 418 2.74 -2.04 -3.69
N MET A 419 2.03 -1.21 -2.90
CA MET A 419 1.62 0.13 -3.34
C MET A 419 1.49 1.11 -2.17
N ALA A 420 1.91 2.34 -2.40
CA ALA A 420 1.77 3.45 -1.45
C ALA A 420 1.35 4.75 -2.16
N TYR A 421 0.61 5.59 -1.45
CA TYR A 421 0.24 6.93 -1.92
C TYR A 421 1.02 7.99 -1.15
N GLN A 422 1.65 8.88 -1.91
CA GLN A 422 2.25 10.12 -1.43
C GLN A 422 1.35 11.26 -1.90
N GLN A 423 0.84 12.08 -0.98
CA GLN A 423 0.02 13.24 -1.32
C GLN A 423 0.87 14.50 -1.49
N GLN A 424 1.89 14.66 -0.66
CA GLN A 424 2.74 15.84 -0.63
C GLN A 424 4.23 15.52 -0.83
N PRO A 425 4.98 16.42 -1.48
CA PRO A 425 4.51 17.69 -2.07
C PRO A 425 3.92 17.52 -3.48
N ASP A 426 4.05 16.33 -4.08
CA ASP A 426 3.44 15.96 -5.36
C ASP A 426 2.67 14.64 -5.18
N ALA A 427 1.49 14.56 -5.78
CA ALA A 427 0.59 13.41 -5.66
C ALA A 427 1.07 12.24 -6.55
N PHE A 428 1.67 11.23 -5.91
CA PHE A 428 2.20 10.03 -6.56
C PHE A 428 1.65 8.76 -5.95
N ILE A 429 1.26 7.81 -6.80
CA ILE A 429 1.10 6.42 -6.41
C ILE A 429 2.35 5.66 -6.82
N TRP A 430 3.02 5.08 -5.83
CA TRP A 430 4.19 4.23 -5.98
C TRP A 430 3.76 2.78 -5.99
N MET A 431 4.17 2.02 -7.00
CA MET A 431 3.80 0.61 -7.18
C MET A 431 5.04 -0.23 -7.44
N VAL A 432 5.37 -1.13 -6.52
CA VAL A 432 6.49 -2.06 -6.68
C VAL A 432 6.04 -3.23 -7.54
N ARG A 433 6.84 -3.62 -8.53
CA ARG A 433 6.60 -4.80 -9.37
C ARG A 433 7.38 -6.01 -8.87
N SER A 434 6.93 -7.21 -9.23
CA SER A 434 7.61 -8.46 -8.86
C SER A 434 9.02 -8.61 -9.45
N ASP A 435 9.33 -7.89 -10.52
CA ASP A 435 10.65 -7.84 -11.16
C ASP A 435 11.58 -6.77 -10.58
N GLY A 436 11.17 -6.07 -9.52
CA GLY A 436 11.99 -5.09 -8.82
C GLY A 436 11.95 -3.68 -9.40
N VAL A 437 11.23 -3.45 -10.50
CA VAL A 437 10.96 -2.10 -11.03
C VAL A 437 9.84 -1.45 -10.23
N MET A 438 9.94 -0.16 -9.95
CA MET A 438 8.86 0.60 -9.32
C MET A 438 8.16 1.48 -10.36
N ALA A 439 6.88 1.23 -10.59
CA ALA A 439 6.05 2.13 -11.38
C ALA A 439 5.58 3.31 -10.53
N THR A 440 5.63 4.51 -11.09
CA THR A 440 5.13 5.72 -10.45
C THR A 440 4.04 6.34 -11.32
N MET A 441 2.88 6.61 -10.73
CA MET A 441 1.79 7.32 -11.38
C MET A 441 1.58 8.68 -10.72
N ALA A 442 1.85 9.76 -11.46
CA ALA A 442 1.41 11.10 -11.08
C ALA A 442 -0.09 11.21 -11.33
N ILE A 443 -0.84 11.71 -10.35
CA ILE A 443 -2.29 11.75 -10.45
C ILE A 443 -2.88 13.07 -9.94
N ASP A 444 -3.65 13.70 -10.82
CA ASP A 444 -4.57 14.79 -10.52
C ASP A 444 -5.73 14.67 -11.50
N ARG A 445 -6.85 14.12 -11.03
CA ARG A 445 -8.00 13.82 -11.91
C ARG A 445 -8.70 15.08 -12.39
N ASP A 446 -8.72 16.14 -11.59
CA ASP A 446 -9.38 17.41 -11.93
C ASP A 446 -8.60 18.14 -13.03
N GLN A 447 -7.28 17.96 -13.08
CA GLN A 447 -6.41 18.48 -14.15
C GLN A 447 -6.13 17.45 -15.26
N GLU A 448 -6.87 16.34 -15.30
CA GLU A 448 -6.74 15.23 -16.26
C GLU A 448 -5.34 14.57 -16.32
N VAL A 449 -4.55 14.69 -15.25
CA VAL A 449 -3.19 14.14 -15.15
C VAL A 449 -3.24 12.69 -14.67
N ILE A 450 -2.79 11.79 -15.55
CA ILE A 450 -2.53 10.37 -15.25
C ILE A 450 -1.25 10.04 -15.99
N ALA A 451 -0.11 10.22 -15.30
CA ALA A 451 1.21 10.15 -15.93
C ALA A 451 2.04 9.03 -15.33
N TRP A 452 2.23 7.96 -16.11
CA TRP A 452 3.04 6.81 -15.72
C TRP A 452 4.52 6.99 -16.06
N SER A 453 5.39 6.49 -15.20
CA SER A 453 6.84 6.42 -15.36
C SER A 453 7.42 5.23 -14.59
N ARG A 454 8.69 4.87 -14.83
CA ARG A 454 9.35 3.72 -14.21
C ARG A 454 10.63 4.14 -13.49
N GLN A 455 10.81 3.67 -12.26
CA GLN A 455 12.01 3.86 -11.45
C GLN A 455 12.75 2.54 -11.33
N ILE A 456 14.05 2.58 -11.60
CA ILE A 456 14.97 1.44 -11.72
C ILE A 456 16.21 1.77 -10.91
N THR A 457 16.67 0.82 -10.10
CA THR A 457 17.87 0.94 -9.27
C THR A 457 18.78 -0.28 -9.46
N ASP A 458 20.04 -0.21 -9.02
CA ASP A 458 20.93 -1.39 -8.94
C ASP A 458 20.47 -2.32 -7.81
N GLY A 459 19.49 -3.17 -8.13
CA GLY A 459 18.80 -4.01 -7.17
C GLY A 459 17.32 -4.16 -7.54
N ALA A 460 16.50 -4.49 -6.56
CA ALA A 460 15.06 -4.65 -6.74
C ALA A 460 14.32 -3.97 -5.58
N PHE A 461 13.36 -3.11 -5.90
CA PHE A 461 12.37 -2.65 -4.92
C PHE A 461 11.50 -3.83 -4.49
N GLU A 462 11.25 -3.99 -3.19
CA GLU A 462 10.43 -5.09 -2.65
C GLU A 462 9.24 -4.61 -1.82
N SER A 463 9.32 -3.43 -1.20
CA SER A 463 8.21 -2.82 -0.45
C SER A 463 8.29 -1.29 -0.49
N VAL A 464 7.15 -0.61 -0.42
CA VAL A 464 7.04 0.85 -0.39
C VAL A 464 5.96 1.29 0.58
N ALA A 465 6.24 2.32 1.37
CA ALA A 465 5.26 2.92 2.27
C ALA A 465 5.57 4.41 2.47
N ALA A 466 4.53 5.20 2.68
CA ALA A 466 4.65 6.65 2.91
C ALA A 466 4.12 7.00 4.31
N ILE A 467 4.78 7.95 4.97
CA ILE A 467 4.34 8.56 6.22
C ILE A 467 4.41 10.09 6.10
N PRO A 468 3.50 10.83 6.76
CA PRO A 468 3.60 12.29 6.80
C PRO A 468 4.76 12.73 7.69
N SER A 469 5.32 13.89 7.37
CA SER A 469 6.25 14.69 8.18
C SER A 469 5.60 16.03 8.55
N GLU A 470 6.37 16.95 9.12
CA GLU A 470 5.89 18.30 9.43
C GLU A 470 5.50 19.09 8.16
N SER A 471 6.19 18.87 7.04
CA SER A 471 6.05 19.66 5.81
C SER A 471 5.62 18.88 4.57
N ASP A 472 5.91 17.59 4.50
CA ASP A 472 5.71 16.76 3.31
C ASP A 472 5.42 15.30 3.68
N ASP A 473 5.17 14.44 2.70
CA ASP A 473 5.15 12.99 2.92
C ASP A 473 6.52 12.39 2.55
N VAL A 474 7.00 11.50 3.41
CA VAL A 474 8.29 10.82 3.26
C VAL A 474 8.03 9.39 2.82
N VAL A 475 8.65 9.00 1.70
CA VAL A 475 8.50 7.67 1.12
C VAL A 475 9.70 6.80 1.47
N TYR A 476 9.41 5.69 2.15
CA TYR A 476 10.38 4.64 2.46
C TYR A 476 10.23 3.50 1.47
N THR A 477 11.35 2.89 1.14
CA THR A 477 11.44 1.71 0.28
C THR A 477 12.32 0.67 0.93
N LEU A 478 11.97 -0.60 0.73
CA LEU A 478 12.86 -1.71 1.00
C LEU A 478 13.47 -2.16 -0.33
N VAL A 479 14.80 -2.13 -0.43
CA VAL A 479 15.53 -2.45 -1.66
C VAL A 479 16.45 -3.64 -1.43
N ARG A 480 16.26 -4.71 -2.20
CA ARG A 480 17.17 -5.85 -2.24
C ARG A 480 18.34 -5.52 -3.16
N ARG A 481 19.57 -5.74 -2.68
CA ARG A 481 20.81 -5.51 -3.42
C ARG A 481 21.76 -6.70 -3.26
N GLU A 482 22.73 -6.78 -4.16
CA GLU A 482 23.89 -7.67 -4.05
C GLU A 482 25.10 -6.81 -3.70
N VAL A 483 25.66 -6.94 -2.50
CA VAL A 483 26.82 -6.17 -2.04
C VAL A 483 27.88 -7.13 -1.52
N ASN A 484 29.11 -6.99 -2.01
CA ASN A 484 30.22 -7.89 -1.69
C ASN A 484 29.89 -9.40 -1.83
N GLY A 485 29.08 -9.75 -2.83
CA GLY A 485 28.63 -11.14 -3.10
C GLY A 485 27.56 -11.68 -2.14
N GLN A 486 26.94 -10.83 -1.34
CA GLN A 486 25.84 -11.20 -0.45
C GLN A 486 24.55 -10.46 -0.82
N THR A 487 23.42 -11.17 -0.77
CA THR A 487 22.10 -10.55 -0.82
C THR A 487 21.85 -9.79 0.47
N VAL A 488 21.58 -8.50 0.34
CA VAL A 488 21.27 -7.57 1.43
C VAL A 488 19.97 -6.84 1.13
N ARG A 489 19.32 -6.33 2.18
CA ARG A 489 18.10 -5.53 2.08
C ARG A 489 18.29 -4.24 2.85
N TYR A 490 18.05 -3.11 2.19
CA TYR A 490 18.21 -1.79 2.77
C TYR A 490 16.88 -1.09 2.87
N VAL A 491 16.63 -0.47 4.03
CA VAL A 491 15.59 0.53 4.17
C VAL A 491 16.18 1.85 3.67
N GLU A 492 15.57 2.39 2.62
CA GLU A 492 16.02 3.60 1.95
C GLU A 492 14.87 4.61 1.84
N VAL A 493 15.21 5.90 1.85
CA VAL A 493 14.22 6.99 1.87
C VAL A 493 14.43 7.87 0.65
N PHE A 494 13.37 8.16 -0.11
CA PHE A 494 13.46 9.14 -1.19
C PHE A 494 13.76 10.53 -0.62
N ASP A 495 14.82 11.16 -1.11
CA ASP A 495 15.26 12.50 -0.72
C ASP A 495 15.53 13.35 -1.95
N ARG A 496 14.74 14.43 -2.11
CA ARG A 496 14.79 15.33 -3.27
C ARG A 496 16.12 16.07 -3.42
N ARG A 497 16.91 16.13 -2.34
CA ARG A 497 18.22 16.79 -2.34
C ARG A 497 19.30 15.89 -2.94
N LEU A 498 19.05 14.58 -3.03
CA LEU A 498 20.01 13.58 -3.49
C LEU A 498 19.78 13.23 -4.95
N GLN A 499 20.84 12.87 -5.65
CA GLN A 499 20.87 12.52 -7.08
C GLN A 499 21.47 11.14 -7.35
N THR A 500 21.77 10.38 -6.29
CA THR A 500 22.26 8.98 -6.30
C THR A 500 21.36 8.05 -5.45
N HIS A 501 21.45 6.74 -5.66
CA HIS A 501 20.71 5.73 -4.89
C HIS A 501 21.55 5.10 -3.78
N ALA A 502 20.92 4.57 -2.71
CA ALA A 502 21.61 4.09 -1.51
C ALA A 502 22.67 5.08 -0.97
N ALA A 503 22.37 6.36 -1.09
CA ALA A 503 23.30 7.46 -0.92
C ALA A 503 23.61 7.74 0.55
N THR A 504 24.85 8.17 0.78
CA THR A 504 25.35 8.72 2.04
C THR A 504 25.93 10.11 1.76
N THR A 505 25.63 11.06 2.64
CA THR A 505 26.21 12.41 2.59
C THR A 505 27.21 12.60 3.72
N GLY A 506 28.16 13.51 3.51
CA GLY A 506 29.17 13.85 4.52
C GLY A 506 29.55 15.33 4.45
N GLU A 507 29.90 15.90 5.61
CA GLU A 507 30.39 17.27 5.73
C GLU A 507 31.69 17.32 6.54
N ASN A 508 32.65 18.14 6.10
CA ASN A 508 33.90 18.42 6.78
C ASN A 508 34.32 19.88 6.57
N SER A 509 34.35 20.68 7.63
CA SER A 509 34.63 22.12 7.53
C SER A 509 36.05 22.46 7.05
N ALA A 510 37.04 21.61 7.35
CA ALA A 510 38.43 21.76 6.90
C ALA A 510 38.65 21.22 5.47
N GLY A 511 37.73 20.39 5.00
CA GLY A 511 37.84 19.64 3.76
C GLY A 511 38.51 18.28 3.97
N ALA A 512 38.03 17.24 3.29
CA ALA A 512 38.56 15.88 3.36
C ALA A 512 38.69 15.26 1.97
N GLU A 513 39.73 14.45 1.80
CA GLU A 513 39.96 13.63 0.58
C GLU A 513 39.43 12.21 0.75
N THR A 514 39.48 11.66 1.97
CA THR A 514 38.97 10.32 2.28
C THR A 514 37.67 10.42 3.07
N TRP A 515 36.67 9.68 2.63
CA TRP A 515 35.32 9.69 3.18
C TRP A 515 34.89 8.28 3.54
N GLN A 516 34.52 8.09 4.81
CA GLN A 516 34.17 6.81 5.41
C GLN A 516 32.66 6.67 5.59
N GLY A 517 32.21 5.52 6.12
CA GLY A 517 30.79 5.26 6.40
C GLY A 517 30.03 4.67 5.21
N LEU A 518 30.74 4.10 4.25
CA LEU A 518 30.19 3.53 3.02
C LEU A 518 30.18 2.00 3.02
N GLY A 519 30.25 1.37 4.21
CA GLY A 519 30.31 -0.10 4.33
C GLY A 519 29.13 -0.82 3.69
N HIS A 520 27.97 -0.18 3.57
CA HIS A 520 26.79 -0.71 2.86
C HIS A 520 26.95 -0.74 1.34
N LEU A 521 28.00 -0.13 0.79
CA LEU A 521 28.32 -0.10 -0.63
C LEU A 521 29.65 -0.79 -0.95
N GLU A 522 30.20 -1.60 -0.04
CA GLU A 522 31.50 -2.26 -0.22
C GLU A 522 31.60 -3.03 -1.55
N GLY A 523 32.64 -2.75 -2.32
CA GLY A 523 32.89 -3.36 -3.63
C GLY A 523 32.01 -2.82 -4.77
N LYS A 524 31.10 -1.87 -4.51
CA LYS A 524 30.32 -1.21 -5.56
C LYS A 524 31.06 -0.02 -6.17
N THR A 525 30.83 0.19 -7.45
CA THR A 525 31.17 1.45 -8.13
C THR A 525 30.10 2.48 -7.79
N VAL A 526 30.54 3.64 -7.32
CA VAL A 526 29.68 4.72 -6.84
C VAL A 526 29.98 6.02 -7.59
N ASP A 527 28.91 6.78 -7.80
CA ASP A 527 29.00 8.16 -8.22
C ASP A 527 29.32 9.05 -7.02
N VAL A 528 30.12 10.09 -7.25
CA VAL A 528 30.59 10.99 -6.22
C VAL A 528 30.37 12.43 -6.66
N VAL A 529 29.62 13.18 -5.85
CA VAL A 529 29.45 14.63 -6.01
C VAL A 529 30.13 15.33 -4.85
N ALA A 530 31.16 16.12 -5.13
CA ALA A 530 31.97 16.83 -4.14
C ALA A 530 31.81 18.35 -4.33
N ASP A 531 31.31 19.05 -3.31
CA ASP A 531 30.99 20.49 -3.34
C ASP A 531 30.16 20.89 -4.58
N GLY A 532 29.18 20.08 -4.95
CA GLY A 532 28.33 20.28 -6.13
C GLY A 532 29.00 20.01 -7.48
N SER A 533 30.20 19.45 -7.50
CA SER A 533 30.90 19.04 -8.72
C SER A 533 31.01 17.52 -8.81
N VAL A 534 30.68 16.97 -9.98
CA VAL A 534 30.78 15.53 -10.25
C VAL A 534 32.25 15.13 -10.31
N MET A 535 32.61 14.10 -9.56
CA MET A 535 33.94 13.50 -9.54
C MET A 535 33.96 12.21 -10.36
N PRO A 536 35.15 11.71 -10.76
CA PRO A 536 35.25 10.39 -11.38
C PRO A 536 34.67 9.31 -10.46
N PRO A 537 33.91 8.33 -10.99
CA PRO A 537 33.37 7.24 -10.19
C PRO A 537 34.46 6.52 -9.40
N GLN A 538 34.14 6.14 -8.16
CA GLN A 538 35.04 5.44 -7.25
C GLN A 538 34.52 4.04 -6.95
N VAL A 539 35.40 3.13 -6.54
CA VAL A 539 35.00 1.84 -5.97
C VAL A 539 35.16 1.92 -4.47
N VAL A 540 34.11 1.59 -3.71
CA VAL A 540 34.18 1.57 -2.25
C VAL A 540 35.06 0.41 -1.81
N THR A 541 36.10 0.71 -1.04
CA THR A 541 37.04 -0.28 -0.49
C THR A 541 37.26 0.02 0.99
N GLY A 542 37.07 -0.97 1.86
CA GLY A 542 37.20 -0.78 3.31
C GLY A 542 36.16 0.17 3.91
N GLY A 543 35.01 0.33 3.25
CA GLY A 543 33.95 1.26 3.66
C GLY A 543 34.28 2.72 3.42
N GLU A 544 35.25 3.02 2.56
CA GLU A 544 35.66 4.39 2.23
C GLU A 544 35.90 4.61 0.73
N VAL A 545 35.89 5.89 0.34
CA VAL A 545 36.32 6.37 -0.99
C VAL A 545 37.32 7.50 -0.81
N THR A 546 38.28 7.61 -1.72
CA THR A 546 39.24 8.71 -1.76
C THR A 546 39.09 9.51 -3.05
N ILE A 547 38.96 10.83 -2.93
CA ILE A 547 38.81 11.76 -4.05
C ILE A 547 40.10 12.56 -4.27
N ALA A 548 40.33 13.01 -5.51
CA ALA A 548 41.58 13.66 -5.92
C ALA A 548 41.81 15.09 -5.36
N ARG A 549 40.85 15.64 -4.62
CA ARG A 549 40.95 16.96 -3.97
C ARG A 549 40.16 16.97 -2.68
N PRO A 550 40.53 17.80 -1.68
CA PRO A 550 39.71 17.96 -0.49
C PRO A 550 38.37 18.60 -0.87
N ALA A 551 37.29 18.07 -0.29
CA ALA A 551 35.93 18.58 -0.43
C ALA A 551 35.33 18.88 0.94
N LYS A 552 34.42 19.85 1.03
CA LYS A 552 33.74 20.18 2.29
C LYS A 552 32.42 19.44 2.46
N ALA A 553 31.75 19.13 1.36
CA ALA A 553 30.52 18.33 1.36
C ALA A 553 30.58 17.28 0.25
N ILE A 554 30.04 16.10 0.53
CA ILE A 554 29.89 15.03 -0.47
C ILE A 554 28.50 14.43 -0.47
N GLU A 555 28.14 13.91 -1.64
CA GLU A 555 27.16 12.85 -1.81
C GLU A 555 27.84 11.68 -2.53
N VAL A 556 27.70 10.47 -1.98
CA VAL A 556 28.21 9.23 -2.57
C VAL A 556 27.09 8.20 -2.60
N GLY A 557 26.86 7.60 -3.75
CA GLY A 557 25.83 6.57 -3.91
C GLY A 557 25.91 5.85 -5.25
N LEU A 558 25.01 4.90 -5.44
CA LEU A 558 24.87 4.12 -6.65
C LEU A 558 24.33 4.98 -7.80
N HIS A 559 24.90 4.74 -8.98
CA HIS A 559 24.54 5.41 -10.21
C HIS A 559 23.11 5.07 -10.65
N TYR A 560 22.40 6.07 -11.18
CA TYR A 560 21.21 5.86 -12.01
C TYR A 560 21.09 7.00 -13.02
N GLU A 561 20.49 6.72 -14.17
CA GLU A 561 20.26 7.71 -15.22
C GLU A 561 18.78 7.96 -15.45
N THR A 562 18.41 9.22 -15.68
CA THR A 562 17.06 9.62 -16.09
C THR A 562 17.00 9.64 -17.61
N THR A 563 16.01 8.97 -18.21
CA THR A 563 15.85 8.89 -19.67
C THR A 563 14.41 9.19 -20.07
N ILE A 564 14.24 10.14 -20.98
CA ILE A 564 12.96 10.51 -21.60
C ILE A 564 13.08 10.27 -23.10
N GLU A 565 12.23 9.42 -23.65
CA GLU A 565 12.13 9.17 -25.08
C GLU A 565 10.77 9.64 -25.58
N THR A 566 10.76 10.65 -26.46
CA THR A 566 9.51 11.21 -26.97
C THR A 566 8.82 10.26 -27.95
N LEU A 567 7.52 10.44 -28.11
CA LEU A 567 6.80 9.88 -29.25
C LEU A 567 7.22 10.59 -30.54
N THR A 568 7.04 9.92 -31.68
CA THR A 568 7.23 10.56 -32.98
C THR A 568 6.11 11.58 -33.19
N PRO A 569 6.42 12.85 -33.48
CA PRO A 569 5.39 13.85 -33.75
C PRO A 569 4.52 13.47 -34.95
N GLU A 570 3.23 13.78 -34.84
CA GLU A 570 2.27 13.65 -35.92
C GLU A 570 1.59 14.99 -36.19
N LEU A 571 1.52 15.36 -37.47
CA LEU A 571 0.87 16.57 -37.94
C LEU A 571 -0.13 16.20 -39.04
N SER A 572 -1.36 16.69 -38.92
CA SER A 572 -2.34 16.62 -40.00
C SER A 572 -2.00 17.69 -41.04
N THR A 573 -1.89 17.27 -42.31
CA THR A 573 -1.63 18.16 -43.45
C THR A 573 -2.81 18.13 -44.41
N THR A 574 -2.87 19.07 -45.35
CA THR A 574 -3.89 19.09 -46.41
C THR A 574 -3.86 17.83 -47.29
N GLU A 575 -2.71 17.15 -47.38
CA GLU A 575 -2.53 15.88 -48.10
C GLU A 575 -2.80 14.64 -47.23
N GLY A 576 -3.23 14.83 -45.98
CA GLY A 576 -3.49 13.76 -45.01
C GLY A 576 -2.40 13.67 -43.93
N THR A 577 -2.09 12.45 -43.50
CA THR A 577 -1.15 12.16 -42.41
C THR A 577 0.31 12.26 -42.86
N THR A 578 1.19 12.64 -41.93
CA THR A 578 2.65 12.60 -42.13
C THR A 578 3.28 11.26 -41.79
N GLN A 579 2.54 10.25 -41.31
CA GLN A 579 3.11 9.00 -40.81
C GLN A 579 4.04 8.26 -41.79
N ASN A 580 3.78 8.32 -43.09
CA ASN A 580 4.60 7.69 -44.13
C ASN A 580 5.58 8.65 -44.83
N ALA A 581 5.64 9.90 -44.38
CA ALA A 581 6.51 10.92 -44.97
C ALA A 581 7.93 10.85 -44.37
N ARG A 582 8.95 11.33 -45.11
CA ARG A 582 10.29 11.51 -44.52
C ARG A 582 10.26 12.70 -43.57
N LYS A 583 10.59 12.46 -42.30
CA LYS A 583 10.52 13.44 -41.20
C LYS A 583 11.93 13.87 -40.77
N ARG A 584 12.04 15.09 -40.25
CA ARG A 584 13.24 15.61 -39.60
C ARG A 584 12.90 16.69 -38.59
N GLN A 585 13.44 16.58 -37.38
CA GLN A 585 13.59 17.68 -36.44
C GLN A 585 14.92 18.37 -36.68
N SER A 586 14.86 19.57 -37.26
CA SER A 586 16.05 20.33 -37.69
C SER A 586 16.67 21.15 -36.56
N GLU A 587 15.84 21.53 -35.58
CA GLU A 587 16.19 22.36 -34.45
C GLU A 587 15.32 21.92 -33.28
N VAL A 588 15.94 21.72 -32.13
CA VAL A 588 15.27 21.34 -30.88
C VAL A 588 15.68 22.33 -29.82
N THR A 589 14.71 22.92 -29.16
CA THR A 589 14.90 23.78 -27.99
C THR A 589 14.28 23.10 -26.79
N LEU A 590 15.09 22.84 -25.78
CA LEU A 590 14.66 22.27 -24.51
C LEU A 590 14.54 23.38 -23.48
N ARG A 591 13.38 23.47 -22.83
CA ARG A 591 13.15 24.41 -21.74
C ARG A 591 13.40 23.71 -20.41
N PHE A 592 14.36 24.21 -19.64
CA PHE A 592 14.75 23.66 -18.37
C PHE A 592 14.42 24.59 -17.20
N LEU A 593 14.23 23.99 -16.03
CA LEU A 593 14.21 24.67 -14.73
C LEU A 593 15.33 24.10 -13.87
N GLU A 594 16.13 24.95 -13.23
CA GLU A 594 17.14 24.55 -12.23
C GLU A 594 17.94 23.28 -12.60
N THR A 595 18.40 23.20 -13.84
CA THR A 595 19.08 22.00 -14.39
C THR A 595 20.56 22.29 -14.59
N THR A 596 21.42 21.30 -14.35
CA THR A 596 22.89 21.47 -14.52
C THR A 596 23.50 20.58 -15.59
N GLY A 597 22.79 19.55 -16.04
CA GLY A 597 23.25 18.62 -17.07
C GLY A 597 22.09 17.99 -17.84
N ALA A 598 22.36 17.62 -19.09
CA ALA A 598 21.47 16.88 -19.96
C ALA A 598 22.23 16.47 -21.23
N GLU A 599 21.79 15.39 -21.86
CA GLU A 599 22.20 14.93 -23.17
C GLU A 599 20.97 14.86 -24.07
N LEU A 600 21.14 15.16 -25.36
CA LEU A 600 20.13 14.96 -26.38
C LEU A 600 20.70 14.02 -27.46
N ASN A 601 20.09 12.84 -27.62
CA ASN A 601 20.53 11.81 -28.56
C ASN A 601 22.02 11.45 -28.42
N GLY A 602 22.51 11.40 -27.18
CA GLY A 602 23.92 11.13 -26.84
C GLY A 602 24.86 12.33 -27.01
N GLN A 603 24.37 13.50 -27.45
CA GLN A 603 25.14 14.73 -27.47
C GLN A 603 24.98 15.48 -26.14
N VAL A 604 26.08 15.70 -25.43
CA VAL A 604 26.12 16.50 -24.20
C VAL A 604 25.73 17.94 -24.49
N ILE A 605 24.79 18.46 -23.70
CA ILE A 605 24.37 19.85 -23.75
C ILE A 605 25.30 20.66 -22.85
N ALA A 606 25.97 21.66 -23.42
CA ALA A 606 26.86 22.54 -22.68
C ALA A 606 26.07 23.63 -21.94
N PHE A 607 25.89 23.49 -20.63
CA PHE A 607 25.27 24.50 -19.77
C PHE A 607 26.22 25.66 -19.39
N ARG A 608 27.51 25.55 -19.76
CA ARG A 608 28.55 26.55 -19.47
C ARG A 608 29.05 27.22 -20.75
N ASN A 609 29.11 28.54 -20.76
CA ASN A 609 29.98 29.29 -21.68
C ASN A 609 31.37 29.42 -21.05
N MET A 610 32.41 28.94 -21.74
CA MET A 610 33.80 28.96 -21.28
C MET A 610 34.34 30.41 -21.17
N GLY A 611 34.13 31.05 -20.01
CA GLY A 611 34.79 32.30 -19.61
C GLY A 611 35.93 32.03 -18.61
N GLY A 612 37.04 32.76 -18.74
CA GLY A 612 38.36 32.41 -18.20
C GLY A 612 38.60 32.45 -16.68
N ASN A 613 37.62 32.21 -15.80
CA ASN A 613 37.82 32.20 -14.34
C ASN A 613 36.84 31.24 -13.58
N LEU A 614 36.47 30.10 -14.19
CA LEU A 614 35.35 29.25 -13.73
C LEU A 614 35.70 27.78 -13.40
N LEU A 615 36.99 27.43 -13.28
CA LEU A 615 37.41 26.02 -13.11
C LEU A 615 37.13 25.44 -11.71
N ASP A 616 37.09 26.28 -10.66
CA ASP A 616 36.97 25.81 -9.26
C ASP A 616 35.57 25.97 -8.63
N LYS A 617 34.52 26.22 -9.43
CA LYS A 617 33.13 26.40 -8.92
C LYS A 617 32.15 25.40 -9.56
N PRO A 618 31.15 24.92 -8.79
CA PRO A 618 30.08 24.08 -9.32
C PRO A 618 29.32 24.81 -10.43
N ALA A 619 28.70 24.04 -11.35
CA ALA A 619 27.95 24.65 -12.45
C ALA A 619 26.71 25.36 -11.86
N PRO A 620 26.43 26.62 -12.22
CA PRO A 620 25.20 27.26 -11.78
C PRO A 620 24.00 26.52 -12.36
N LEU A 621 22.91 26.47 -11.59
CA LEU A 621 21.62 25.96 -12.05
C LEU A 621 21.14 26.82 -13.24
N PHE A 622 20.77 26.16 -14.34
CA PHE A 622 20.25 26.82 -15.54
C PHE A 622 18.73 26.74 -15.58
N THR A 623 18.11 27.90 -15.84
CA THR A 623 16.67 28.03 -16.11
C THR A 623 16.50 28.82 -17.40
N GLY A 624 15.77 28.24 -18.36
CA GLY A 624 15.51 28.88 -19.65
C GLY A 624 15.54 27.92 -20.82
N ASP A 625 15.65 28.50 -22.02
CA ASP A 625 15.61 27.78 -23.29
C ASP A 625 17.02 27.49 -23.79
N MET A 626 17.30 26.21 -24.04
CA MET A 626 18.56 25.75 -24.62
C MET A 626 18.31 25.24 -26.04
N ARG A 627 18.88 25.92 -27.03
CA ARG A 627 18.73 25.60 -28.45
C ARG A 627 19.84 24.64 -28.90
N ILE A 628 19.45 23.49 -29.43
CA ILE A 628 20.34 22.46 -29.97
C ILE A 628 20.02 22.25 -31.45
N GLY A 629 21.05 22.35 -32.30
CA GLY A 629 20.94 22.02 -33.72
C GLY A 629 21.09 20.51 -33.91
N GLN A 630 20.15 19.87 -34.61
CA GLN A 630 20.22 18.44 -34.90
C GLN A 630 20.48 18.21 -36.39
N LEU A 631 21.53 17.43 -36.69
CA LEU A 631 21.98 17.10 -38.06
C LEU A 631 21.61 15.65 -38.39
N GLY A 632 20.62 15.45 -39.27
CA GLY A 632 20.26 14.12 -39.77
C GLY A 632 18.86 14.05 -40.39
N TRP A 633 18.65 13.10 -41.30
CA TRP A 633 17.33 12.70 -41.81
C TRP A 633 17.08 11.24 -41.42
N SER A 634 15.90 10.93 -40.90
CA SER A 634 15.47 9.55 -40.67
C SER A 634 14.21 9.24 -41.49
N ARG A 635 14.07 7.99 -41.92
CA ARG A 635 12.93 7.53 -42.73
C ARG A 635 11.79 6.97 -41.88
N ASP A 636 12.08 6.51 -40.65
CA ASP A 636 11.17 5.63 -39.90
C ASP A 636 10.75 6.17 -38.52
N LYS A 637 11.65 6.82 -37.75
CA LYS A 637 11.36 7.40 -36.43
C LYS A 637 12.17 8.67 -36.18
N ASP A 638 11.49 9.72 -35.75
CA ASP A 638 12.08 11.01 -35.37
C ASP A 638 11.77 11.25 -33.89
N THR A 639 12.40 10.43 -33.04
CA THR A 639 12.25 10.42 -31.58
C THR A 639 13.43 11.14 -30.95
N LEU A 640 13.18 11.90 -29.89
CA LEU A 640 14.21 12.54 -29.10
C LEU A 640 14.44 11.74 -27.83
N VAL A 641 15.70 11.40 -27.57
CA VAL A 641 16.17 10.78 -26.33
C VAL A 641 16.88 11.84 -25.52
N ILE A 642 16.27 12.27 -24.42
CA ILE A 642 16.84 13.24 -23.48
C ILE A 642 17.29 12.46 -22.25
N GLN A 643 18.55 12.60 -21.86
CA GLN A 643 19.10 11.87 -20.72
C GLN A 643 19.80 12.79 -19.73
N GLN A 644 19.71 12.47 -18.44
CA GLN A 644 20.60 12.99 -17.41
C GLN A 644 21.34 11.79 -16.81
N ARG A 645 22.60 11.63 -17.22
CA ARG A 645 23.47 10.55 -16.76
C ARG A 645 24.27 10.94 -15.52
N GLN A 646 24.60 12.21 -15.37
CA GLN A 646 25.35 12.66 -14.21
C GLN A 646 24.42 12.75 -12.99
N PRO A 647 24.93 12.55 -11.77
CA PRO A 647 24.19 12.69 -10.52
C PRO A 647 23.93 14.18 -10.22
N LEU A 648 23.09 14.80 -11.04
CA LEU A 648 22.88 16.24 -11.11
C LEU A 648 21.40 16.58 -11.31
N PRO A 649 20.92 17.70 -10.74
CA PRO A 649 19.54 18.14 -10.90
C PRO A 649 19.11 18.24 -12.36
N PHE A 650 17.87 17.80 -12.63
CA PHE A 650 17.25 17.83 -13.95
C PHE A 650 15.73 18.06 -13.82
N HIS A 651 15.23 19.05 -14.55
CA HIS A 651 13.81 19.33 -14.68
C HIS A 651 13.51 19.91 -16.06
N LEU A 652 12.89 19.08 -16.90
CA LEU A 652 12.45 19.44 -18.26
C LEU A 652 11.01 19.96 -18.23
N LEU A 653 10.80 21.18 -18.72
CA LEU A 653 9.47 21.81 -18.77
C LEU A 653 8.79 21.64 -20.13
N ALA A 654 9.54 21.77 -21.23
CA ALA A 654 8.96 21.70 -22.57
C ALA A 654 10.01 21.32 -23.63
N ILE A 655 9.52 20.80 -24.75
CA ILE A 655 10.31 20.54 -25.95
C ILE A 655 9.70 21.32 -27.10
N ILE A 656 10.46 22.22 -27.70
CA ILE A 656 10.08 22.96 -28.90
C ILE A 656 10.94 22.42 -30.03
N SER A 657 10.35 22.03 -31.16
CA SER A 657 11.13 21.56 -32.29
C SER A 657 10.61 22.08 -33.63
N THR A 658 11.53 22.34 -34.55
CA THR A 658 11.21 22.63 -35.93
C THR A 658 11.18 21.33 -36.71
N PHE A 659 9.96 20.86 -36.97
CA PHE A 659 9.66 19.67 -37.72
C PHE A 659 9.56 19.97 -39.22
N SER A 660 10.22 19.17 -40.04
CA SER A 660 10.12 19.21 -41.49
C SER A 660 9.70 17.84 -42.01
N SER A 661 8.71 17.83 -42.90
CA SER A 661 8.24 16.63 -43.58
C SER A 661 8.28 16.86 -45.09
N ASN A 662 8.83 15.91 -45.84
CA ASN A 662 8.71 15.90 -47.29
C ASN A 662 7.46 15.10 -47.65
N GLY A 663 6.44 15.78 -48.18
CA GLY A 663 5.44 15.10 -49.01
C GLY A 663 6.19 14.41 -50.15
N GLY A 664 5.83 13.15 -50.41
CA GLY A 664 6.57 12.26 -51.32
C GLY A 664 6.88 12.87 -52.68
#